data_AF-A0A844TK85-F1
#
_entry.id   AF-A0A844TK85-F1
#
_cell.length_a   1.000
_cell.length_b   1.000
_cell.length_c   1.000
_cell.angle_alpha   90.00
_cell.angle_beta   90.00
_cell.angle_gamma   90.00
#
_symmetry.space_group_name_H-M   'P 1'
#
loop_
_entity.id
_entity.type
_entity.pdbx_description
1 polymer ?
#
loop_
_entity_poly.entity_id
_entity_poly.type
_entity_poly.pdbx_seq_one_letter_code
_entity_poly.pdbx_strand_id
1 'polypeptide(L)'
;MRAPAVNVSSQAASFLDNVNADPEHRPTKGLILAAIIGDEVPDLTALIERHSDDLAQIRYERGLTVLHVATDHGSNSITKHLLSEHPDTVKELINARDDTGRTPLVCALLNPENDPDLLPLLQLDEAQNCYALARVLQQDDVSEEIKGHAVQRLTKSGVNITQALDVAVEHQWRTAIRLLTVLGAPSSEVLSAAAIAGDRKKVQALSSEPSIVAAALVKLASANQSDGLTLLCAPDIGPAHARVVAHAFCHIAEDFRSDAPSTMPGTMAKLVQCITPTMYPEFARIAALGNIDAIKILAEAKALFALKIEKIICDGNLAAMRTLVAAGATVPIETQEKLFALFTNALPGTPQLRAAWQNYKLLYAVEADISNMPQHVREKISREIATLRAHPSAQLDKALINVINLKEVAQVKTLIDRGAKWENALTALNSGDMTGVQVLLHAGVDATQALCYAVRNRLMAVATALIEADARYVRHLGAAPCVSHPIVARVIIDLIQEKDDAFMQWFIPTLSNGTNELVYAARMKHVPLAQTLINLRVNGSAALIHALATGEYEAAGQLISWGYADVDTALMLSFRLEQPQIQAPVQRILQSLGGRLSLALLRAAESWRIDAAKNLIARHPEIGRSALMDLSGDDSNVVKLLRLRVVVQSGADTKTVIADLIRNGLTVSSKRRLQRLADVGVTEAQEALAGHVVTP
;
A
#
# COMPACT_ATOMS: atom_id res chain seq x y z
N MET A 1 -20.85 -21.64 -0.47
CA MET A 1 -21.92 -21.40 -1.47
C MET A 1 -21.29 -21.51 -2.85
N ARG A 2 -21.75 -22.47 -3.68
CA ARG A 2 -21.24 -22.70 -5.04
C ARG A 2 -21.43 -21.42 -5.87
N ALA A 3 -20.38 -20.95 -6.54
CA ALA A 3 -20.53 -20.00 -7.64
C ALA A 3 -21.36 -20.70 -8.73
N PRO A 4 -22.36 -20.03 -9.34
CA PRO A 4 -23.10 -20.63 -10.43
C PRO A 4 -22.11 -20.84 -11.58
N ALA A 5 -21.95 -22.08 -12.03
CA ALA A 5 -21.38 -22.38 -13.33
C ALA A 5 -22.05 -21.42 -14.34
N VAL A 6 -21.25 -20.86 -15.25
CA VAL A 6 -21.68 -19.86 -16.23
C VAL A 6 -22.74 -20.47 -17.14
N ASN A 7 -24.01 -20.48 -16.73
CA ASN A 7 -25.25 -20.80 -17.46
C ASN A 7 -25.19 -21.85 -18.60
N VAL A 8 -24.25 -22.80 -18.59
CA VAL A 8 -24.27 -24.01 -19.43
C VAL A 8 -25.38 -24.95 -18.92
N SER A 9 -25.88 -24.74 -17.69
CA SER A 9 -26.99 -25.49 -17.11
C SER A 9 -28.30 -25.32 -17.86
N SER A 10 -28.53 -24.24 -18.61
CA SER A 10 -29.75 -24.11 -19.42
C SER A 10 -29.68 -24.97 -20.68
N GLN A 11 -28.50 -25.12 -21.29
CA GLN A 11 -28.25 -26.08 -22.36
C GLN A 11 -28.21 -27.51 -21.84
N ALA A 12 -27.51 -27.77 -20.73
CA ALA A 12 -27.52 -29.08 -20.10
C ALA A 12 -28.95 -29.46 -19.72
N ALA A 13 -29.77 -28.56 -19.16
CA ALA A 13 -31.18 -28.85 -18.93
C ALA A 13 -31.98 -29.06 -20.23
N SER A 14 -31.81 -28.23 -21.27
CA SER A 14 -32.54 -28.41 -22.54
C SER A 14 -32.08 -29.62 -23.37
N PHE A 15 -30.83 -30.06 -23.22
CA PHE A 15 -30.27 -31.25 -23.85
C PHE A 15 -30.46 -32.50 -22.99
N LEU A 16 -30.48 -32.38 -21.66
CA LEU A 16 -30.81 -33.43 -20.70
C LEU A 16 -32.32 -33.71 -20.66
N ASP A 17 -33.19 -32.72 -20.86
CA ASP A 17 -34.63 -32.94 -21.07
C ASP A 17 -34.89 -33.72 -22.38
N ASN A 18 -33.95 -33.66 -23.34
CA ASN A 18 -33.91 -34.48 -24.55
C ASN A 18 -33.19 -35.84 -24.37
N VAL A 19 -32.75 -36.20 -23.16
CA VAL A 19 -32.13 -37.53 -22.89
C VAL A 19 -33.12 -38.68 -23.04
N ASN A 20 -34.43 -38.39 -23.00
CA ASN A 20 -35.49 -39.36 -23.25
C ASN A 20 -35.86 -39.53 -24.74
N ALA A 21 -35.16 -38.86 -25.67
CA ALA A 21 -35.36 -39.03 -27.10
C ALA A 21 -34.27 -39.92 -27.75
N ASP A 22 -34.70 -40.64 -28.78
CA ASP A 22 -34.01 -41.66 -29.57
C ASP A 22 -32.51 -41.34 -29.85
N PRO A 23 -31.56 -42.23 -29.54
CA PRO A 23 -30.12 -41.96 -29.68
C PRO A 23 -29.66 -41.68 -31.12
N GLU A 24 -30.42 -42.09 -32.14
CA GLU A 24 -30.06 -41.91 -33.55
C GLU A 24 -30.28 -40.49 -34.10
N HIS A 25 -30.99 -39.61 -33.38
CA HIS A 25 -31.35 -38.26 -33.86
C HIS A 25 -30.70 -37.10 -33.08
N ARG A 26 -29.74 -37.36 -32.18
CA ARG A 26 -29.05 -36.29 -31.44
C ARG A 26 -27.99 -35.61 -32.32
N PRO A 27 -27.89 -34.26 -32.35
CA PRO A 27 -26.79 -33.60 -33.02
C PRO A 27 -25.47 -34.02 -32.38
N THR A 28 -24.48 -34.45 -33.18
CA THR A 28 -23.17 -35.00 -32.76
C THR A 28 -22.50 -34.16 -31.65
N LYS A 29 -22.65 -32.84 -31.71
CA LYS A 29 -22.17 -31.87 -30.70
C LYS A 29 -22.74 -32.11 -29.29
N GLY A 30 -24.01 -32.52 -29.19
CA GLY A 30 -24.68 -32.83 -27.92
C GLY A 30 -24.25 -34.17 -27.32
N LEU A 31 -23.94 -35.17 -28.16
CA LEU A 31 -23.39 -36.46 -27.72
C LEU A 31 -21.98 -36.30 -27.15
N ILE A 32 -21.13 -35.55 -27.85
CA ILE A 32 -19.77 -35.21 -27.38
C ILE A 32 -19.84 -34.41 -26.07
N LEU A 33 -20.76 -33.45 -25.96
CA LEU A 33 -20.97 -32.69 -24.72
C LEU A 33 -21.36 -33.58 -23.55
N ALA A 34 -22.27 -34.54 -23.76
CA ALA A 34 -22.70 -35.47 -22.72
C ALA A 34 -21.55 -36.38 -22.25
N ALA A 35 -20.74 -36.90 -23.18
CA ALA A 35 -19.56 -37.70 -22.84
C ALA A 35 -18.54 -36.88 -22.03
N ILE A 36 -18.29 -35.62 -22.40
CA ILE A 36 -17.41 -34.72 -21.65
C ILE A 36 -17.93 -34.50 -20.23
N ILE A 37 -19.21 -34.14 -20.08
CA ILE A 37 -19.81 -33.88 -18.76
C ILE A 37 -19.78 -35.13 -17.87
N GLY A 38 -19.90 -36.33 -18.46
CA GLY A 38 -19.81 -37.60 -17.74
C GLY A 38 -18.38 -38.05 -17.39
N ASP A 39 -17.34 -37.38 -17.93
CA ASP A 39 -15.94 -37.83 -17.88
C ASP A 39 -15.72 -39.26 -18.44
N GLU A 40 -16.58 -39.68 -19.38
CA GLU A 40 -16.59 -41.02 -19.98
C GLU A 40 -15.65 -41.12 -21.20
N VAL A 41 -14.37 -41.42 -20.94
CA VAL A 41 -13.33 -41.57 -21.98
C VAL A 41 -13.70 -42.57 -23.10
N PRO A 42 -14.25 -43.77 -22.83
CA PRO A 42 -14.56 -44.73 -23.88
C PRO A 42 -15.64 -44.24 -24.85
N ASP A 43 -16.68 -43.58 -24.31
CA ASP A 43 -17.77 -43.02 -25.11
C ASP A 43 -17.27 -41.87 -25.97
N LEU A 44 -16.40 -41.02 -25.42
CA LEU A 44 -15.74 -39.98 -26.19
C LEU A 44 -14.89 -40.59 -27.30
N THR A 45 -14.04 -41.57 -27.00
CA THR A 45 -13.14 -42.22 -27.98
C THR A 45 -13.93 -42.80 -29.16
N ALA A 46 -15.01 -43.53 -28.87
CA ALA A 46 -15.89 -44.10 -29.90
C ALA A 46 -16.57 -43.02 -30.76
N LEU A 47 -16.87 -41.84 -30.19
CA LEU A 47 -17.42 -40.69 -30.92
C LEU A 47 -16.34 -40.01 -31.77
N ILE A 48 -15.10 -39.92 -31.29
CA ILE A 48 -13.95 -39.37 -32.05
C ILE A 48 -13.66 -40.26 -33.26
N GLU A 49 -13.58 -41.58 -33.07
CA GLU A 49 -13.32 -42.53 -34.16
C GLU A 49 -14.41 -42.53 -35.24
N ARG A 50 -15.66 -42.21 -34.87
CA ARG A 50 -16.80 -42.12 -35.81
C ARG A 50 -16.92 -40.76 -36.50
N HIS A 51 -16.36 -39.70 -35.93
CA HIS A 51 -16.56 -38.31 -36.36
C HIS A 51 -15.25 -37.48 -36.33
N SER A 52 -14.13 -38.08 -36.75
CA SER A 52 -12.76 -37.63 -36.52
C SER A 52 -12.39 -36.21 -36.99
N ASP A 53 -13.10 -35.65 -37.96
CA ASP A 53 -12.60 -34.49 -38.71
C ASP A 53 -12.99 -33.11 -38.13
N ASP A 54 -13.86 -33.04 -37.10
CA ASP A 54 -14.48 -31.78 -36.68
C ASP A 54 -14.19 -31.32 -35.24
N LEU A 55 -13.44 -32.07 -34.43
CA LEU A 55 -13.28 -31.75 -33.00
C LEU A 55 -12.62 -30.39 -32.75
N ALA A 56 -11.66 -30.03 -33.60
CA ALA A 56 -10.99 -28.73 -33.58
C ALA A 56 -11.92 -27.56 -34.02
N GLN A 57 -13.00 -27.86 -34.76
CA GLN A 57 -13.97 -26.88 -35.27
C GLN A 57 -15.21 -26.75 -34.38
N ILE A 58 -15.48 -27.72 -33.52
CA ILE A 58 -16.60 -27.64 -32.57
C ILE A 58 -16.42 -26.41 -31.67
N ARG A 59 -17.37 -25.47 -31.77
CA ARG A 59 -17.52 -24.32 -30.89
C ARG A 59 -18.88 -24.37 -30.23
N TYR A 60 -18.92 -24.46 -28.91
CA TYR A 60 -20.13 -24.33 -28.09
C TYR A 60 -20.49 -22.84 -27.92
N GLU A 61 -21.56 -22.55 -27.18
CA GLU A 61 -21.92 -21.16 -26.88
C GLU A 61 -20.73 -20.40 -26.29
N ARG A 62 -20.66 -19.11 -26.57
CA ARG A 62 -19.55 -18.22 -26.16
C ARG A 62 -18.19 -18.62 -26.73
N GLY A 63 -18.15 -19.33 -27.86
CA GLY A 63 -16.91 -19.73 -28.52
C GLY A 63 -16.12 -20.84 -27.80
N LEU A 64 -16.71 -21.51 -26.81
CA LEU A 64 -16.04 -22.55 -26.02
C LEU A 64 -15.66 -23.75 -26.90
N THR A 65 -14.45 -24.24 -26.77
CA THR A 65 -13.99 -25.49 -27.43
C THR A 65 -14.26 -26.71 -26.54
N VAL A 66 -14.09 -27.92 -27.07
CA VAL A 66 -14.18 -29.17 -26.29
C VAL A 66 -13.27 -29.13 -25.05
N LEU A 67 -12.05 -28.61 -25.16
CA LEU A 67 -11.15 -28.45 -24.02
C LEU A 67 -11.64 -27.43 -22.98
N HIS A 68 -12.27 -26.33 -23.41
CA HIS A 68 -12.87 -25.40 -22.46
C HIS A 68 -13.95 -26.07 -21.64
N VAL A 69 -14.84 -26.83 -22.31
CA VAL A 69 -15.93 -27.53 -21.63
C VAL A 69 -15.40 -28.59 -20.65
N ALA A 70 -14.42 -29.38 -21.07
CA ALA A 70 -13.82 -30.41 -20.22
C ALA A 70 -13.15 -29.82 -18.98
N THR A 71 -12.37 -28.74 -19.14
CA THR A 71 -11.70 -28.05 -18.02
C THR A 71 -12.67 -27.25 -17.15
N ASP A 72 -13.75 -26.70 -17.71
CA ASP A 72 -14.78 -25.98 -16.94
C ASP A 72 -15.66 -26.94 -16.12
N HIS A 73 -15.79 -28.21 -16.53
CA HIS A 73 -16.54 -29.26 -15.81
C HIS A 73 -15.67 -30.18 -14.93
N GLY A 74 -14.35 -30.01 -14.91
CA GLY A 74 -13.48 -30.89 -14.12
C GLY A 74 -13.35 -32.31 -14.69
N SER A 75 -13.61 -32.50 -15.98
CA SER A 75 -13.53 -33.78 -16.70
C SER A 75 -12.06 -34.17 -16.89
N ASN A 76 -11.42 -34.56 -15.80
CA ASN A 76 -9.98 -34.75 -15.71
C ASN A 76 -9.50 -35.90 -16.61
N SER A 77 -10.26 -37.00 -16.68
CA SER A 77 -9.88 -38.20 -17.44
C SER A 77 -9.92 -37.92 -18.93
N ILE A 78 -10.99 -37.25 -19.39
CA ILE A 78 -11.13 -36.80 -20.77
C ILE A 78 -10.09 -35.75 -21.13
N THR A 79 -9.81 -34.80 -20.25
CA THR A 79 -8.78 -33.77 -20.50
C THR A 79 -7.40 -34.40 -20.66
N LYS A 80 -7.01 -35.34 -19.78
CA LYS A 80 -5.76 -36.09 -19.91
C LYS A 80 -5.70 -36.87 -21.22
N HIS A 81 -6.77 -37.60 -21.54
CA HIS A 81 -6.86 -38.41 -22.75
C HIS A 81 -6.74 -37.57 -24.03
N LEU A 82 -7.42 -36.43 -24.11
CA LEU A 82 -7.33 -35.50 -25.25
C LEU A 82 -5.92 -34.93 -25.41
N LEU A 83 -5.23 -34.61 -24.31
CA LEU A 83 -3.87 -34.05 -24.35
C LEU A 83 -2.78 -35.10 -24.63
N SER A 84 -2.97 -36.37 -24.22
CA SER A 84 -1.97 -37.43 -24.38
C SER A 84 -2.11 -38.22 -25.68
N GLU A 85 -3.34 -38.61 -26.05
CA GLU A 85 -3.59 -39.52 -27.18
C GLU A 85 -3.90 -38.77 -28.48
N HIS A 86 -4.26 -37.48 -28.42
CA HIS A 86 -4.58 -36.66 -29.60
C HIS A 86 -3.87 -35.30 -29.63
N PRO A 87 -2.54 -35.24 -29.43
CA PRO A 87 -1.81 -33.98 -29.30
C PRO A 87 -1.90 -33.08 -30.55
N ASP A 88 -1.87 -33.65 -31.76
CA ASP A 88 -1.92 -32.89 -33.02
C ASP A 88 -3.29 -32.23 -33.26
N THR A 89 -4.37 -32.94 -32.90
CA THR A 89 -5.75 -32.44 -33.01
C THR A 89 -6.06 -31.34 -31.99
N VAL A 90 -5.37 -31.38 -30.85
CA VAL A 90 -5.67 -30.55 -29.68
C VAL A 90 -4.68 -29.39 -29.53
N LYS A 91 -3.56 -29.39 -30.26
CA LYS A 91 -2.55 -28.32 -30.28
C LYS A 91 -3.15 -26.93 -30.56
N GLU A 92 -4.11 -26.84 -31.48
CA GLU A 92 -4.81 -25.58 -31.78
C GLU A 92 -5.85 -25.21 -30.72
N LEU A 93 -6.36 -26.18 -29.97
CA LEU A 93 -7.40 -26.00 -28.96
C LEU A 93 -6.85 -25.52 -27.61
N ILE A 94 -5.63 -25.88 -27.25
CA ILE A 94 -5.01 -25.53 -25.95
C ILE A 94 -4.89 -24.01 -25.76
N ASN A 95 -4.73 -23.28 -26.86
CA ASN A 95 -4.58 -21.83 -26.89
C ASN A 95 -5.81 -21.11 -27.47
N ALA A 96 -6.84 -21.86 -27.84
CA ALA A 96 -8.08 -21.27 -28.34
C ALA A 96 -8.68 -20.35 -27.27
N ARG A 97 -9.24 -19.22 -27.69
CA ARG A 97 -9.88 -18.26 -26.80
C ARG A 97 -11.39 -18.32 -26.99
N ASP A 98 -12.12 -18.36 -25.88
CA ASP A 98 -13.56 -18.15 -25.87
C ASP A 98 -13.91 -16.66 -26.15
N ASP A 99 -15.19 -16.33 -26.25
CA ASP A 99 -15.67 -14.96 -26.52
C ASP A 99 -15.30 -13.97 -25.40
N THR A 100 -14.92 -14.49 -24.23
CA THR A 100 -14.42 -13.72 -23.09
C THR A 100 -12.88 -13.70 -23.03
N GLY A 101 -12.19 -14.27 -24.02
CA GLY A 101 -10.74 -14.36 -24.06
C GLY A 101 -10.11 -15.34 -23.08
N ARG A 102 -10.89 -16.24 -22.45
CA ARG A 102 -10.34 -17.32 -21.62
C ARG A 102 -9.79 -18.42 -22.53
N THR A 103 -8.69 -19.03 -22.12
CA THR A 103 -8.17 -20.27 -22.71
C THR A 103 -8.58 -21.46 -21.84
N PRO A 104 -8.45 -22.71 -22.32
CA PRO A 104 -8.66 -23.89 -21.48
C PRO A 104 -7.79 -23.88 -20.21
N LEU A 105 -6.56 -23.36 -20.28
CA LEU A 105 -5.72 -23.17 -19.09
C LEU A 105 -6.37 -22.22 -18.08
N VAL A 106 -6.97 -21.11 -18.53
CA VAL A 106 -7.69 -20.18 -17.64
C VAL A 106 -8.91 -20.85 -17.02
N CYS A 107 -9.70 -21.63 -17.78
CA CYS A 107 -10.82 -22.40 -17.22
C CYS A 107 -10.32 -23.43 -16.19
N ALA A 108 -9.25 -24.17 -16.51
CA ALA A 108 -8.65 -25.16 -15.62
C ALA A 108 -8.18 -24.55 -14.29
N LEU A 109 -7.59 -23.36 -14.33
CA LEU A 109 -7.12 -22.64 -13.15
C LEU A 109 -8.25 -22.09 -12.28
N LEU A 110 -9.38 -21.72 -12.89
CA LEU A 110 -10.53 -21.13 -12.20
C LEU A 110 -11.53 -22.16 -11.68
N ASN A 111 -11.45 -23.42 -12.14
CA ASN A 111 -12.25 -24.50 -11.59
C ASN A 111 -11.44 -25.34 -10.57
N PRO A 112 -11.83 -25.34 -9.28
CA PRO A 112 -11.14 -26.10 -8.23
C PRO A 112 -11.28 -27.63 -8.33
N GLU A 113 -12.20 -28.15 -9.14
CA GLU A 113 -12.41 -29.59 -9.36
C GLU A 113 -11.36 -30.22 -10.29
N ASN A 114 -10.58 -29.38 -10.99
CA ASN A 114 -9.49 -29.87 -11.82
C ASN A 114 -8.33 -30.40 -10.99
N ASP A 115 -7.83 -31.55 -11.42
CA ASP A 115 -6.64 -32.18 -10.87
C ASP A 115 -5.42 -31.28 -11.11
N PRO A 116 -4.60 -30.96 -10.08
CA PRO A 116 -3.36 -30.20 -10.26
C PRO A 116 -2.42 -30.79 -11.32
N ASP A 117 -2.47 -32.11 -11.55
CA ASP A 117 -1.63 -32.79 -12.54
C ASP A 117 -2.00 -32.44 -14.00
N LEU A 118 -3.16 -31.82 -14.23
CA LEU A 118 -3.55 -31.31 -15.55
C LEU A 118 -2.81 -30.05 -15.96
N LEU A 119 -2.42 -29.21 -14.98
CA LEU A 119 -1.88 -27.89 -15.27
C LEU A 119 -0.54 -27.97 -16.02
N PRO A 120 0.42 -28.84 -15.66
CA PRO A 120 1.63 -29.02 -16.46
C PRO A 120 1.36 -29.43 -17.91
N LEU A 121 0.28 -30.17 -18.17
CA LEU A 121 -0.09 -30.61 -19.53
C LEU A 121 -0.68 -29.48 -20.38
N LEU A 122 -1.27 -28.47 -19.73
CA LEU A 122 -1.83 -27.28 -20.38
C LEU A 122 -0.83 -26.09 -20.44
N GLN A 123 0.24 -26.13 -19.64
CA GLN A 123 1.30 -25.13 -19.59
C GLN A 123 2.36 -25.40 -20.67
N LEU A 124 2.05 -25.02 -21.92
CA LEU A 124 2.93 -25.26 -23.06
C LEU A 124 4.03 -24.20 -23.20
N ASP A 125 3.66 -22.91 -23.20
CA ASP A 125 4.56 -21.79 -23.49
C ASP A 125 4.54 -20.72 -22.40
N GLU A 126 5.69 -20.09 -22.14
CA GLU A 126 5.82 -19.01 -21.16
C GLU A 126 4.88 -17.83 -21.46
N ALA A 127 4.73 -17.46 -22.74
CA ALA A 127 3.84 -16.40 -23.18
C ALA A 127 2.36 -16.69 -22.85
N GLN A 128 1.94 -17.96 -22.97
CA GLN A 128 0.57 -18.38 -22.64
C GLN A 128 0.34 -18.36 -21.13
N ASN A 129 1.34 -18.76 -20.34
CA ASN A 129 1.26 -18.70 -18.88
C ASN A 129 1.19 -17.24 -18.40
N CYS A 130 1.92 -16.32 -19.04
CA CYS A 130 1.84 -14.89 -18.77
C CYS A 130 0.45 -14.33 -19.12
N TYR A 131 -0.12 -14.71 -20.26
CA TYR A 131 -1.48 -14.35 -20.65
C TYR A 131 -2.52 -14.89 -19.66
N ALA A 132 -2.41 -16.16 -19.27
CA ALA A 132 -3.29 -16.79 -18.31
C ALA A 132 -3.25 -16.07 -16.95
N LEU A 133 -2.05 -15.71 -16.46
CA LEU A 133 -1.89 -14.94 -15.22
C LEU A 133 -2.62 -13.60 -15.29
N ALA A 134 -2.35 -12.82 -16.34
CA ALA A 134 -2.98 -11.52 -16.52
C ALA A 134 -4.51 -11.63 -16.70
N ARG A 135 -4.99 -12.67 -17.40
CA ARG A 135 -6.42 -12.89 -17.63
C ARG A 135 -7.16 -13.31 -16.36
N VAL A 136 -6.56 -14.19 -15.55
CA VAL A 136 -7.12 -14.62 -14.25
C VAL A 136 -7.28 -13.42 -13.32
N LEU A 137 -6.29 -12.54 -13.25
CA LEU A 137 -6.33 -11.34 -12.41
C LEU A 137 -7.38 -10.32 -12.86
N GLN A 138 -7.75 -10.30 -14.14
CA GLN A 138 -8.77 -9.40 -14.69
C GLN A 138 -10.21 -9.91 -14.54
N GLN A 139 -10.44 -11.18 -14.21
CA GLN A 139 -11.80 -11.71 -14.03
C GLN A 139 -12.47 -11.04 -12.83
N ASP A 140 -13.56 -10.31 -13.01
CA ASP A 140 -14.29 -9.69 -11.89
C ASP A 140 -15.36 -10.62 -11.30
N ASP A 141 -15.86 -11.57 -12.08
CA ASP A 141 -16.98 -12.46 -11.71
C ASP A 141 -16.57 -13.67 -10.84
N VAL A 142 -15.26 -13.89 -10.66
CA VAL A 142 -14.74 -15.05 -9.92
C VAL A 142 -14.42 -14.67 -8.47
N SER A 143 -14.62 -15.61 -7.54
CA SER A 143 -14.21 -15.47 -6.14
C SER A 143 -12.71 -15.17 -6.02
N GLU A 144 -12.33 -14.25 -5.13
CA GLU A 144 -10.92 -13.89 -4.89
C GLU A 144 -10.08 -15.06 -4.39
N GLU A 145 -10.68 -16.01 -3.68
CA GLU A 145 -9.99 -17.23 -3.22
C GLU A 145 -9.53 -18.10 -4.40
N ILE A 146 -10.40 -18.27 -5.40
CA ILE A 146 -10.11 -19.06 -6.60
C ILE A 146 -9.01 -18.36 -7.42
N LYS A 147 -9.11 -17.02 -7.59
CA LYS A 147 -8.04 -16.24 -8.24
C LYS A 147 -6.72 -16.40 -7.51
N GLY A 148 -6.73 -16.28 -6.19
CA GLY A 148 -5.54 -16.44 -5.36
C GLY A 148 -4.86 -17.80 -5.52
N HIS A 149 -5.65 -18.88 -5.58
CA HIS A 149 -5.15 -20.22 -5.84
C HIS A 149 -4.53 -20.35 -7.24
N ALA A 150 -5.20 -19.83 -8.27
CA ALA A 150 -4.69 -19.82 -9.64
C ALA A 150 -3.37 -19.03 -9.76
N VAL A 151 -3.31 -17.84 -9.15
CA VAL A 151 -2.11 -16.99 -9.09
C VAL A 151 -0.97 -17.72 -8.39
N GLN A 152 -1.19 -18.33 -7.23
CA GLN A 152 -0.15 -19.10 -6.54
C GLN A 152 0.40 -20.26 -7.36
N ARG A 153 -0.46 -20.97 -8.10
CA ARG A 153 -0.02 -22.08 -8.96
C ARG A 153 0.86 -21.56 -10.11
N LEU A 154 0.44 -20.47 -10.76
CA LEU A 154 1.22 -19.85 -11.85
C LEU A 154 2.54 -19.24 -11.35
N THR A 155 2.54 -18.51 -10.24
CA THR A 155 3.78 -17.95 -9.69
C THR A 155 4.78 -19.04 -9.30
N LYS A 156 4.31 -20.17 -8.74
CA LYS A 156 5.17 -21.33 -8.43
C LYS A 156 5.76 -22.00 -9.67
N SER A 157 5.08 -21.94 -10.81
CA SER A 157 5.62 -22.44 -12.07
C SER A 157 6.70 -21.54 -12.69
N GLY A 158 7.00 -20.39 -12.07
CA GLY A 158 8.09 -19.50 -12.52
C GLY A 158 7.68 -18.51 -13.61
N VAL A 159 6.40 -18.18 -13.71
CA VAL A 159 5.89 -17.22 -14.72
C VAL A 159 6.56 -15.85 -14.56
N ASN A 160 7.00 -15.29 -15.68
CA ASN A 160 7.60 -13.96 -15.72
C ASN A 160 6.53 -12.87 -15.55
N ILE A 161 6.48 -12.31 -14.34
CA ILE A 161 5.51 -11.29 -13.94
C ILE A 161 5.64 -10.02 -14.81
N THR A 162 6.84 -9.68 -15.28
CA THR A 162 7.07 -8.53 -16.17
C THR A 162 6.45 -8.74 -17.54
N GLN A 163 6.60 -9.93 -18.14
CA GLN A 163 5.94 -10.26 -19.41
C GLN A 163 4.41 -10.31 -19.26
N ALA A 164 3.91 -10.82 -18.13
CA ALA A 164 2.48 -10.77 -17.81
C ALA A 164 1.96 -9.32 -17.70
N LEU A 165 2.78 -8.39 -17.18
CA LEU A 165 2.45 -6.97 -17.16
C LEU A 165 2.37 -6.39 -18.58
N ASP A 166 3.31 -6.72 -19.47
CA ASP A 166 3.25 -6.28 -20.86
C ASP A 166 1.95 -6.70 -21.54
N VAL A 167 1.53 -7.96 -21.36
CA VAL A 167 0.24 -8.47 -21.87
C VAL A 167 -0.95 -7.70 -21.28
N ALA A 168 -0.94 -7.44 -19.97
CA ALA A 168 -2.00 -6.67 -19.32
C ALA A 168 -2.07 -5.22 -19.84
N VAL A 169 -0.93 -4.61 -20.16
CA VAL A 169 -0.83 -3.26 -20.73
C VAL A 169 -1.34 -3.24 -22.17
N GLU A 170 -0.96 -4.21 -23.00
CA GLU A 170 -1.45 -4.34 -24.39
C GLU A 170 -2.97 -4.43 -24.45
N HIS A 171 -3.58 -5.17 -23.52
CA HIS A 171 -5.03 -5.34 -23.42
C HIS A 171 -5.75 -4.31 -22.53
N GLN A 172 -5.04 -3.36 -21.92
CA GLN A 172 -5.56 -2.33 -21.01
C GLN A 172 -6.35 -2.87 -19.80
N TRP A 173 -5.90 -4.00 -19.24
CA TRP A 173 -6.52 -4.68 -18.11
C TRP A 173 -6.14 -4.03 -16.77
N ARG A 174 -6.92 -3.02 -16.36
CA ARG A 174 -6.63 -2.20 -15.17
C ARG A 174 -6.47 -3.01 -13.88
N THR A 175 -7.36 -3.97 -13.63
CA THR A 175 -7.31 -4.81 -12.41
C THR A 175 -6.05 -5.67 -12.42
N ALA A 176 -5.71 -6.24 -13.58
CA ALA A 176 -4.49 -7.03 -13.74
C ALA A 176 -3.22 -6.18 -13.55
N ILE A 177 -3.15 -4.99 -14.15
CA ILE A 177 -2.00 -4.06 -13.99
C ILE A 177 -1.76 -3.77 -12.50
N ARG A 178 -2.83 -3.44 -11.75
CA ARG A 178 -2.72 -3.15 -10.32
C ARG A 178 -2.22 -4.37 -9.53
N LEU A 179 -2.82 -5.55 -9.74
CA LEU A 179 -2.45 -6.75 -9.00
C LEU A 179 -1.07 -7.29 -9.38
N LEU A 180 -0.66 -7.19 -10.65
CA LEU A 180 0.69 -7.53 -11.10
C LEU A 180 1.75 -6.60 -10.49
N THR A 181 1.43 -5.31 -10.31
CA THR A 181 2.31 -4.38 -9.58
C THR A 181 2.51 -4.84 -8.14
N VAL A 182 1.45 -5.29 -7.46
CA VAL A 182 1.54 -5.84 -6.10
C VAL A 182 2.26 -7.19 -6.07
N LEU A 183 2.22 -7.99 -7.14
CA LEU A 183 3.02 -9.22 -7.26
C LEU A 183 4.51 -8.96 -7.49
N GLY A 184 4.92 -7.69 -7.68
CA GLY A 184 6.32 -7.29 -7.84
C GLY A 184 6.72 -6.92 -9.26
N ALA A 185 5.76 -6.74 -10.18
CA ALA A 185 6.07 -6.22 -11.52
C ALA A 185 6.66 -4.79 -11.42
N PRO A 186 7.73 -4.47 -12.18
CA PRO A 186 8.37 -3.16 -12.13
C PRO A 186 7.60 -2.11 -12.95
N SER A 187 6.33 -1.87 -12.59
CA SER A 187 5.39 -1.06 -13.40
C SER A 187 5.85 0.39 -13.60
N SER A 188 6.54 0.98 -12.64
CA SER A 188 7.09 2.34 -12.81
C SER A 188 8.28 2.39 -13.78
N GLU A 189 9.06 1.30 -13.89
CA GLU A 189 10.16 1.21 -14.85
C GLU A 189 9.61 1.05 -16.26
N VAL A 190 8.62 0.17 -16.44
CA VAL A 190 7.91 -0.01 -17.71
C VAL A 190 7.24 1.31 -18.14
N LEU A 191 6.60 2.03 -17.21
CA LEU A 191 6.00 3.34 -17.50
C LEU A 191 7.06 4.38 -17.89
N SER A 192 8.18 4.45 -17.17
CA SER A 192 9.25 5.38 -17.49
C SER A 192 9.89 5.09 -18.86
N ALA A 193 10.12 3.82 -19.18
CA ALA A 193 10.65 3.38 -20.47
C ALA A 193 9.66 3.68 -21.62
N ALA A 194 8.36 3.42 -21.42
CA ALA A 194 7.32 3.75 -22.39
C ALA A 194 7.22 5.26 -22.64
N ALA A 195 7.36 6.07 -21.58
CA ALA A 195 7.36 7.53 -21.68
C ALA A 195 8.57 8.05 -22.47
N ILE A 196 9.77 7.50 -22.22
CA ILE A 196 10.99 7.84 -22.97
C ILE A 196 10.86 7.42 -24.45
N ALA A 197 10.28 6.25 -24.71
CA ALA A 197 10.07 5.75 -26.08
C ALA A 197 8.93 6.46 -26.84
N GLY A 198 8.11 7.28 -26.17
CA GLY A 198 7.00 7.98 -26.79
C GLY A 198 5.74 7.13 -27.02
N ASP A 199 5.62 5.96 -26.38
CA ASP A 199 4.49 5.04 -26.57
C ASP A 199 3.25 5.51 -25.79
N ARG A 200 2.44 6.35 -26.43
CA ARG A 200 1.22 6.91 -25.84
C ARG A 200 0.22 5.86 -25.38
N LYS A 201 0.13 4.70 -26.06
CA LYS A 201 -0.85 3.65 -25.70
C LYS A 201 -0.44 2.97 -24.40
N LYS A 202 0.83 2.59 -24.28
CA LYS A 202 1.36 1.99 -23.03
C LYS A 202 1.29 2.97 -21.86
N VAL A 203 1.62 4.25 -22.11
CA VAL A 203 1.49 5.29 -21.07
C VAL A 203 0.04 5.45 -20.62
N GLN A 204 -0.91 5.53 -21.55
CA GLN A 204 -2.32 5.66 -21.20
C GLN A 204 -2.82 4.46 -20.36
N ALA A 205 -2.45 3.23 -20.73
CA ALA A 205 -2.84 2.02 -20.01
C ALA A 205 -2.28 1.99 -18.57
N LEU A 206 -0.99 2.31 -18.39
CA LEU A 206 -0.33 2.31 -17.08
C LEU A 206 -0.70 3.53 -16.22
N SER A 207 -1.08 4.64 -16.85
CA SER A 207 -1.50 5.86 -16.16
C SER A 207 -2.85 5.77 -15.46
N SER A 208 -3.60 4.67 -15.65
CA SER A 208 -4.87 4.44 -14.96
C SER A 208 -4.71 4.34 -13.44
N GLU A 209 -3.53 3.97 -12.96
CA GLU A 209 -3.22 3.83 -11.53
C GLU A 209 -2.32 4.98 -11.05
N PRO A 210 -2.82 5.87 -10.17
CA PRO A 210 -2.09 7.05 -9.67
C PRO A 210 -0.74 6.74 -9.02
N SER A 211 -0.61 5.61 -8.32
CA SER A 211 0.62 5.26 -7.60
C SER A 211 1.78 4.90 -8.53
N ILE A 212 1.49 4.27 -9.68
CA ILE A 212 2.50 3.93 -10.68
C ILE A 212 3.05 5.20 -11.32
N VAL A 213 2.18 6.16 -11.62
CA VAL A 213 2.55 7.47 -12.16
C VAL A 213 3.45 8.23 -11.20
N ALA A 214 3.12 8.27 -9.90
CA ALA A 214 3.95 8.95 -8.90
C ALA A 214 5.38 8.40 -8.88
N ALA A 215 5.52 7.08 -8.84
CA ALA A 215 6.82 6.41 -8.82
C ALA A 215 7.60 6.62 -10.13
N ALA A 216 6.94 6.58 -11.29
CA ALA A 216 7.58 6.83 -12.58
C ALA A 216 8.05 8.28 -12.74
N LEU A 217 7.28 9.26 -12.25
CA LEU A 217 7.66 10.66 -12.28
C LEU A 217 8.92 10.93 -11.44
N VAL A 218 8.99 10.35 -10.24
CA VAL A 218 10.20 10.47 -9.38
C VAL A 218 11.43 9.90 -10.10
N LYS A 219 11.30 8.73 -10.74
CA LYS A 219 12.40 8.10 -11.50
C LYS A 219 12.82 8.91 -12.72
N LEU A 220 11.87 9.41 -13.53
CA LEU A 220 12.20 10.21 -14.71
C LEU A 220 12.81 11.55 -14.32
N ALA A 221 12.36 12.13 -13.22
CA ALA A 221 12.91 13.36 -12.69
C ALA A 221 14.33 13.16 -12.16
N SER A 222 14.60 12.09 -11.41
CA SER A 222 15.96 11.78 -10.93
C SER A 222 16.93 11.40 -12.06
N ALA A 223 16.42 10.93 -13.21
CA ALA A 223 17.20 10.63 -14.40
C ALA A 223 17.31 11.80 -15.42
N ASN A 224 16.73 12.97 -15.11
CA ASN A 224 16.68 14.15 -15.98
C ASN A 224 16.07 13.90 -17.39
N GLN A 225 15.10 13.00 -17.49
CA GLN A 225 14.51 12.60 -18.78
C GLN A 225 13.36 13.52 -19.18
N SER A 226 13.72 14.64 -19.81
CA SER A 226 12.80 15.76 -20.02
C SER A 226 11.64 15.46 -20.99
N ASP A 227 11.83 14.56 -21.96
CA ASP A 227 10.83 14.22 -22.97
C ASP A 227 9.77 13.27 -22.39
N GLY A 228 10.19 12.25 -21.64
CA GLY A 228 9.28 11.33 -20.94
C GLY A 228 8.38 12.05 -19.93
N LEU A 229 8.91 13.07 -19.25
CA LEU A 229 8.11 13.91 -18.34
C LEU A 229 7.03 14.70 -19.08
N THR A 230 7.32 15.28 -20.24
CA THR A 230 6.29 16.02 -21.00
C THR A 230 5.13 15.13 -21.42
N LEU A 231 5.40 13.87 -21.75
CA LEU A 231 4.39 12.93 -22.19
C LEU A 231 3.53 12.43 -21.02
N LEU A 232 4.13 12.17 -19.84
CA LEU A 232 3.38 11.83 -18.64
C LEU A 232 2.59 13.00 -18.06
N CYS A 233 3.12 14.22 -18.14
CA CYS A 233 2.44 15.39 -17.61
C CYS A 233 1.45 16.02 -18.61
N ALA A 234 1.18 15.37 -19.75
CA ALA A 234 0.22 15.83 -20.72
C ALA A 234 -1.21 15.88 -20.14
N PRO A 235 -2.00 16.94 -20.39
CA PRO A 235 -3.32 17.15 -19.80
C PRO A 235 -4.35 16.08 -20.22
N ASP A 236 -4.10 15.37 -21.30
CA ASP A 236 -4.96 14.32 -21.86
C ASP A 236 -5.11 13.08 -20.95
N ILE A 237 -4.29 12.99 -19.88
CA ILE A 237 -4.23 11.83 -18.99
C ILE A 237 -5.17 11.99 -17.76
N GLY A 238 -5.89 13.10 -17.65
CA GLY A 238 -7.04 13.28 -16.75
C GLY A 238 -6.76 14.04 -15.44
N PRO A 239 -7.81 14.44 -14.68
CA PRO A 239 -7.70 15.39 -13.56
C PRO A 239 -7.05 14.80 -12.29
N ALA A 240 -7.13 13.48 -12.07
CA ALA A 240 -6.43 12.81 -10.97
C ALA A 240 -4.90 12.91 -11.13
N HIS A 241 -4.43 13.06 -12.37
CA HIS A 241 -3.02 13.12 -12.74
C HIS A 241 -2.34 14.38 -12.20
N ALA A 242 -3.02 15.53 -12.18
CA ALA A 242 -2.44 16.78 -11.69
C ALA A 242 -2.14 16.77 -10.17
N ARG A 243 -2.93 16.04 -9.35
CA ARG A 243 -2.61 15.83 -7.93
C ARG A 243 -1.36 14.97 -7.76
N VAL A 244 -1.22 13.93 -8.58
CA VAL A 244 -0.08 13.02 -8.58
C VAL A 244 1.20 13.74 -9.02
N VAL A 245 1.12 14.54 -10.09
CA VAL A 245 2.23 15.36 -10.59
C VAL A 245 2.70 16.33 -9.52
N ALA A 246 1.76 17.00 -8.86
CA ALA A 246 2.11 17.97 -7.84
C ALA A 246 2.74 17.30 -6.60
N HIS A 247 2.26 16.12 -6.22
CA HIS A 247 2.87 15.31 -5.16
C HIS A 247 4.27 14.81 -5.53
N ALA A 248 4.45 14.29 -6.76
CA ALA A 248 5.76 13.87 -7.27
C ALA A 248 6.75 15.05 -7.25
N PHE A 249 6.31 16.26 -7.64
CA PHE A 249 7.12 17.47 -7.55
C PHE A 249 7.60 17.76 -6.13
N CYS A 250 6.75 17.56 -5.12
CA CYS A 250 7.14 17.74 -3.71
C CYS A 250 8.21 16.73 -3.32
N HIS A 251 7.99 15.44 -3.57
CA HIS A 251 8.98 14.38 -3.29
C HIS A 251 10.33 14.64 -3.96
N ILE A 252 10.29 15.00 -5.24
CA ILE A 252 11.45 15.44 -6.02
C ILE A 252 12.14 16.55 -5.23
N ALA A 253 11.47 17.67 -4.96
CA ALA A 253 12.02 18.81 -4.23
C ALA A 253 12.60 18.50 -2.84
N GLU A 254 12.10 17.46 -2.14
CA GLU A 254 12.56 17.03 -0.81
C GLU A 254 13.85 16.20 -0.80
N ASP A 255 14.09 15.41 -1.84
CA ASP A 255 15.29 14.58 -1.99
C ASP A 255 16.55 15.40 -2.38
N PHE A 256 16.39 16.61 -2.94
CA PHE A 256 17.51 17.46 -3.43
C PHE A 256 18.38 18.14 -2.35
N ARG A 257 18.38 17.66 -1.10
CA ARG A 257 19.13 18.30 -0.01
C ARG A 257 20.62 17.90 0.11
N SER A 258 21.10 16.92 -0.66
CA SER A 258 22.52 16.50 -0.61
C SER A 258 23.19 16.44 -2.00
N ASP A 259 24.11 17.38 -2.22
CA ASP A 259 25.35 17.28 -3.01
C ASP A 259 25.37 17.36 -4.56
N ALA A 260 24.27 17.65 -5.27
CA ALA A 260 24.37 17.91 -6.72
C ALA A 260 23.37 18.96 -7.26
N PRO A 261 23.65 20.27 -7.11
CA PRO A 261 22.78 21.34 -7.62
C PRO A 261 22.82 21.57 -9.16
N SER A 262 23.65 20.86 -9.93
CA SER A 262 24.03 21.32 -11.29
C SER A 262 23.24 20.75 -12.48
N THR A 263 22.26 19.84 -12.32
CA THR A 263 21.69 19.12 -13.48
C THR A 263 20.18 19.17 -13.69
N MET A 264 19.36 19.71 -12.76
CA MET A 264 17.89 19.51 -12.77
C MET A 264 16.92 20.72 -12.89
N PRO A 265 17.33 22.00 -13.02
CA PRO A 265 16.37 23.12 -13.13
C PRO A 265 15.36 22.96 -14.29
N GLY A 266 15.79 22.41 -15.43
CA GLY A 266 14.93 22.21 -16.60
C GLY A 266 13.81 21.20 -16.37
N THR A 267 14.06 20.18 -15.55
CA THR A 267 13.11 19.11 -15.18
C THR A 267 12.00 19.67 -14.29
N MET A 268 12.39 20.45 -13.27
CA MET A 268 11.45 21.10 -12.36
C MET A 268 10.62 22.17 -13.08
N ALA A 269 11.22 22.97 -13.96
CA ALA A 269 10.51 23.98 -14.74
C ALA A 269 9.41 23.36 -15.62
N LYS A 270 9.68 22.20 -16.23
CA LYS A 270 8.68 21.45 -17.02
C LYS A 270 7.56 20.87 -16.15
N LEU A 271 7.88 20.29 -14.99
CA LEU A 271 6.87 19.77 -14.07
C LEU A 271 5.92 20.87 -13.59
N VAL A 272 6.44 22.06 -13.29
CA VAL A 272 5.63 23.20 -12.82
C VAL A 272 4.64 23.69 -13.86
N GLN A 273 4.97 23.65 -15.16
CA GLN A 273 4.05 24.01 -16.25
C GLN A 273 2.78 23.15 -16.26
N CYS A 274 2.83 21.95 -15.68
CA CYS A 274 1.72 21.00 -15.64
C CYS A 274 0.91 21.07 -14.33
N ILE A 275 1.33 21.86 -13.34
CA ILE A 275 0.63 22.00 -12.07
C ILE A 275 -0.45 23.08 -12.22
N THR A 276 -1.72 22.71 -12.01
CA THR A 276 -2.84 23.66 -12.09
C THR A 276 -2.93 24.59 -10.88
N PRO A 277 -3.45 25.82 -11.04
CA PRO A 277 -3.57 26.83 -9.97
C PRO A 277 -4.28 26.41 -8.69
N THR A 278 -5.17 25.43 -8.79
CA THR A 278 -6.07 24.98 -7.73
C THR A 278 -5.52 23.83 -6.89
N MET A 279 -4.42 23.19 -7.31
CA MET A 279 -3.93 21.94 -6.72
C MET A 279 -2.48 22.01 -6.23
N TYR A 280 -2.02 23.18 -5.78
CA TYR A 280 -0.64 23.38 -5.31
C TYR A 280 -0.36 22.79 -3.92
N PRO A 281 0.49 21.75 -3.81
CA PRO A 281 0.93 21.17 -2.55
C PRO A 281 2.20 21.88 -2.04
N GLU A 282 2.36 21.86 -0.72
CA GLU A 282 3.64 21.87 0.01
C GLU A 282 4.70 22.97 -0.24
N PHE A 283 4.37 24.12 -0.84
CA PHE A 283 5.28 25.30 -0.92
C PHE A 283 5.96 25.65 0.41
N ALA A 284 5.19 25.64 1.51
CA ALA A 284 5.71 25.94 2.82
C ALA A 284 6.74 24.89 3.29
N ARG A 285 6.61 23.62 2.86
CA ARG A 285 7.54 22.54 3.19
C ARG A 285 8.82 22.65 2.40
N ILE A 286 8.72 22.83 1.08
CA ILE A 286 9.88 23.05 0.20
C ILE A 286 10.67 24.29 0.66
N ALA A 287 9.95 25.35 1.07
CA ALA A 287 10.54 26.52 1.67
C ALA A 287 11.22 26.22 3.01
N ALA A 288 10.56 25.50 3.92
CA ALA A 288 11.15 25.11 5.21
C ALA A 288 12.40 24.22 5.04
N LEU A 289 12.45 23.42 3.98
CA LEU A 289 13.60 22.58 3.63
C LEU A 289 14.75 23.37 3.01
N GLY A 290 14.56 24.64 2.62
CA GLY A 290 15.67 25.47 2.13
C GLY A 290 16.01 25.32 0.65
N ASN A 291 15.11 24.75 -0.16
CA ASN A 291 15.36 24.56 -1.59
C ASN A 291 15.07 25.86 -2.37
N ILE A 292 16.09 26.73 -2.49
CA ILE A 292 15.97 28.06 -3.12
C ILE A 292 15.65 27.96 -4.61
N ASP A 293 16.30 27.04 -5.33
CA ASP A 293 16.15 26.94 -6.79
C ASP A 293 14.77 26.41 -7.19
N ALA A 294 14.21 25.45 -6.44
CA ALA A 294 12.84 25.00 -6.64
C ALA A 294 11.83 26.14 -6.45
N ILE A 295 12.05 27.01 -5.46
CA ILE A 295 11.19 28.17 -5.22
C ILE A 295 11.31 29.22 -6.33
N LYS A 296 12.52 29.47 -6.85
CA LYS A 296 12.72 30.39 -8.00
C LYS A 296 11.94 29.93 -9.23
N ILE A 297 12.02 28.63 -9.54
CA ILE A 297 11.28 28.04 -10.66
C ILE A 297 9.76 28.18 -10.47
N LEU A 298 9.28 27.97 -9.24
CA LEU A 298 7.87 28.21 -8.91
C LEU A 298 7.49 29.69 -9.04
N ALA A 299 8.40 30.61 -8.71
CA ALA A 299 8.21 32.07 -8.84
C ALA A 299 8.06 32.51 -10.29
N GLU A 300 8.93 32.00 -11.16
CA GLU A 300 8.92 32.29 -12.59
C GLU A 300 7.64 31.79 -13.28
N ALA A 301 7.07 30.68 -12.81
CA ALA A 301 5.84 30.11 -13.34
C ALA A 301 4.55 30.88 -12.99
N LYS A 302 4.65 32.02 -12.28
CA LYS A 302 3.50 32.84 -11.84
C LYS A 302 2.43 32.06 -11.04
N ALA A 303 2.83 30.95 -10.42
CA ALA A 303 1.98 30.11 -9.57
C ALA A 303 1.68 30.84 -8.24
N LEU A 304 0.75 31.80 -8.26
CA LEU A 304 0.11 32.49 -7.12
C LEU A 304 0.97 32.61 -5.84
N PHE A 305 2.06 33.37 -5.95
CA PHE A 305 2.96 33.72 -4.82
C PHE A 305 2.25 34.49 -3.69
N ALA A 306 1.22 35.28 -4.02
CA ALA A 306 0.65 36.24 -3.08
C ALA A 306 -0.19 35.61 -1.95
N LEU A 307 -0.97 34.56 -2.24
CA LEU A 307 -1.98 34.03 -1.31
C LEU A 307 -1.42 33.12 -0.19
N LYS A 308 -0.15 32.69 -0.28
CA LYS A 308 0.45 31.72 0.66
C LYS A 308 1.58 32.29 1.51
N ILE A 309 2.22 33.39 1.11
CA ILE A 309 3.18 34.13 1.95
C ILE A 309 2.49 34.56 3.26
N GLU A 310 1.25 35.06 3.19
CA GLU A 310 0.45 35.44 4.38
C GLU A 310 0.30 34.29 5.38
N LYS A 311 0.06 33.05 4.90
CA LYS A 311 -0.03 31.87 5.77
C LYS A 311 1.31 31.54 6.43
N ILE A 312 2.42 31.58 5.69
CA ILE A 312 3.77 31.31 6.23
C ILE A 312 4.19 32.38 7.24
N ILE A 313 3.80 33.65 7.04
CA ILE A 313 3.98 34.72 8.02
C ILE A 313 3.21 34.39 9.30
N CYS A 314 1.93 34.05 9.18
CA CYS A 314 1.08 33.71 10.32
C CYS A 314 1.53 32.46 11.08
N ASP A 315 2.08 31.47 10.37
CA ASP A 315 2.64 30.24 10.96
C ASP A 315 4.00 30.49 11.65
N GLY A 316 4.64 31.64 11.39
CA GLY A 316 5.88 32.05 12.05
C GLY A 316 7.13 31.27 11.64
N ASN A 317 7.13 30.62 10.47
CA ASN A 317 8.22 29.77 10.03
C ASN A 317 9.37 30.61 9.40
N LEU A 318 10.41 30.87 10.21
CA LEU A 318 11.54 31.70 9.80
C LEU A 318 12.38 31.02 8.71
N ALA A 319 12.60 29.71 8.81
CA ALA A 319 13.36 28.95 7.82
C ALA A 319 12.70 29.04 6.44
N ALA A 320 11.39 28.82 6.37
CA ALA A 320 10.62 28.97 5.13
C ALA A 320 10.71 30.39 4.56
N MET A 321 10.59 31.42 5.40
CA MET A 321 10.68 32.80 4.92
C MET A 321 12.07 33.19 4.42
N ARG A 322 13.14 32.73 5.06
CA ARG A 322 14.50 32.96 4.56
C ARG A 322 14.69 32.40 3.16
N THR A 323 14.20 31.20 2.91
CA THR A 323 14.29 30.58 1.59
C THR A 323 13.46 31.35 0.55
N LEU A 324 12.28 31.83 0.91
CA LEU A 324 11.43 32.63 0.02
C LEU A 324 12.07 33.98 -0.33
N VAL A 325 12.62 34.70 0.65
CA VAL A 325 13.28 35.99 0.41
C VAL A 325 14.58 35.80 -0.38
N ALA A 326 15.37 34.77 -0.07
CA ALA A 326 16.57 34.42 -0.85
C ALA A 326 16.24 34.01 -2.30
N ALA A 327 15.05 33.47 -2.54
CA ALA A 327 14.54 33.17 -3.88
C ALA A 327 13.99 34.41 -4.62
N GLY A 328 13.98 35.60 -3.99
CA GLY A 328 13.51 36.86 -4.58
C GLY A 328 12.01 37.12 -4.39
N ALA A 329 11.33 36.41 -3.49
CA ALA A 329 9.92 36.65 -3.21
C ALA A 329 9.72 37.97 -2.44
N THR A 330 8.89 38.86 -2.97
CA THR A 330 8.46 40.09 -2.29
C THR A 330 7.19 39.84 -1.49
N VAL A 331 7.10 40.40 -0.28
CA VAL A 331 5.87 40.34 0.52
C VAL A 331 4.79 41.20 -0.16
N PRO A 332 3.58 40.68 -0.42
CA PRO A 332 2.52 41.46 -1.05
C PRO A 332 2.16 42.71 -0.24
N ILE A 333 1.94 43.83 -0.94
CA ILE A 333 1.54 45.11 -0.32
C ILE A 333 0.27 44.93 0.52
N GLU A 334 -0.72 44.20 0.02
CA GLU A 334 -1.96 43.89 0.73
C GLU A 334 -1.72 43.17 2.08
N THR A 335 -0.74 42.28 2.16
CA THR A 335 -0.38 41.59 3.41
C THR A 335 0.29 42.55 4.39
N GLN A 336 1.12 43.47 3.90
CA GLN A 336 1.73 44.52 4.72
C GLN A 336 0.68 45.50 5.26
N GLU A 337 -0.29 45.89 4.43
CA GLU A 337 -1.42 46.76 4.82
C GLU A 337 -2.33 46.08 5.86
N LYS A 338 -2.64 44.79 5.70
CA LYS A 338 -3.38 44.02 6.70
C LYS A 338 -2.64 43.94 8.04
N LEU A 339 -1.35 43.65 8.03
CA LEU A 339 -0.53 43.63 9.25
C LEU A 339 -0.46 45.00 9.91
N PHE A 340 -0.41 46.06 9.12
CA PHE A 340 -0.43 47.44 9.61
C PHE A 340 -1.78 47.79 10.24
N ALA A 341 -2.89 47.48 9.55
CA ALA A 341 -4.24 47.69 10.08
C ALA A 341 -4.48 46.89 11.38
N LEU A 342 -3.97 45.66 11.47
CA LEU A 342 -4.02 44.86 12.70
C LEU A 342 -3.19 45.47 13.83
N PHE A 343 -2.06 46.11 13.51
CA PHE A 343 -1.21 46.76 14.51
C PHE A 343 -1.79 48.08 15.02
N THR A 344 -2.42 48.89 14.16
CA THR A 344 -3.00 50.19 14.53
C THR A 344 -4.35 50.06 15.22
N ASN A 345 -5.18 49.08 14.82
CA ASN A 345 -6.58 49.00 15.25
C ASN A 345 -6.79 48.04 16.44
N ALA A 346 -5.80 47.20 16.78
CA ALA A 346 -5.91 46.26 17.89
C ALA A 346 -5.65 46.93 19.25
N LEU A 347 -6.51 46.62 20.23
CA LEU A 347 -6.34 47.10 21.61
C LEU A 347 -5.01 46.59 22.22
N PRO A 348 -4.35 47.39 23.07
CA PRO A 348 -3.14 46.98 23.78
C PRO A 348 -3.34 45.67 24.55
N GLY A 349 -2.43 44.71 24.39
CA GLY A 349 -2.45 43.43 25.10
C GLY A 349 -3.26 42.30 24.44
N THR A 350 -3.98 42.60 23.35
CA THR A 350 -4.73 41.59 22.58
C THR A 350 -3.80 40.56 21.93
N PRO A 351 -4.27 39.31 21.74
CA PRO A 351 -3.51 38.27 21.05
C PRO A 351 -3.24 38.64 19.59
N GLN A 352 -4.13 39.37 18.92
CA GLN A 352 -3.90 39.83 17.53
C GLN A 352 -2.74 40.82 17.42
N LEU A 353 -2.62 41.76 18.37
CA LEU A 353 -1.49 42.70 18.42
C LEU A 353 -0.16 41.98 18.64
N ARG A 354 -0.15 40.97 19.51
CA ARG A 354 1.04 40.13 19.75
C ARG A 354 1.45 39.34 18.51
N ALA A 355 0.50 38.74 17.80
CA ALA A 355 0.79 38.02 16.55
C ALA A 355 1.31 38.96 15.45
N ALA A 356 0.68 40.13 15.26
CA ALA A 356 1.15 41.13 14.31
C ALA A 356 2.59 41.60 14.63
N TRP A 357 2.90 41.81 15.91
CA TRP A 357 4.25 42.17 16.38
C TRP A 357 5.29 41.08 16.09
N GLN A 358 4.95 39.81 16.35
CA GLN A 358 5.82 38.67 16.06
C GLN A 358 6.08 38.53 14.54
N ASN A 359 5.06 38.76 13.72
CA ASN A 359 5.17 38.72 12.26
C ASN A 359 6.11 39.82 11.73
N TYR A 360 6.03 41.05 12.26
CA TYR A 360 6.95 42.12 11.92
C TYR A 360 8.41 41.81 12.31
N LYS A 361 8.61 41.21 13.49
CA LYS A 361 9.95 40.77 13.92
C LYS A 361 10.52 39.71 12.99
N LEU A 362 9.70 38.77 12.54
CA LEU A 362 10.10 37.75 11.57
C LEU A 362 10.50 38.37 10.23
N LEU A 363 9.69 39.29 9.68
CA LEU A 363 10.01 39.99 8.43
C LEU A 363 11.32 40.79 8.54
N TYR A 364 11.54 41.46 9.67
CA TYR A 364 12.79 42.18 9.92
C TYR A 364 14.00 41.23 10.01
N ALA A 365 13.86 40.08 10.68
CA ALA A 365 14.93 39.10 10.84
C ALA A 365 15.36 38.42 9.53
N VAL A 366 14.48 38.42 8.51
CA VAL A 366 14.75 37.84 7.19
C VAL A 366 15.26 38.89 6.18
N GLU A 367 15.40 40.15 6.59
CA GLU A 367 15.78 41.26 5.69
C GLU A 367 14.81 41.44 4.51
N ALA A 368 13.53 41.09 4.71
CA ALA A 368 12.50 41.30 3.70
C ALA A 368 12.29 42.80 3.44
N ASP A 369 11.83 43.16 2.23
CA ASP A 369 11.46 44.54 1.91
C ASP A 369 10.25 44.98 2.75
N ILE A 370 10.52 45.72 3.82
CA ILE A 370 9.56 46.25 4.80
C ILE A 370 9.37 47.77 4.63
N SER A 371 9.47 48.28 3.40
CA SER A 371 9.37 49.72 3.11
C SER A 371 8.11 50.39 3.67
N ASN A 372 6.97 49.69 3.71
CA ASN A 372 5.71 50.19 4.27
C ASN A 372 5.60 50.10 5.81
N MET A 373 6.62 49.60 6.51
CA MET A 373 6.59 49.50 7.97
C MET A 373 6.85 50.86 8.64
N PRO A 374 6.08 51.27 9.66
CA PRO A 374 6.29 52.54 10.34
C PRO A 374 7.67 52.63 10.98
N GLN A 375 8.32 53.80 10.83
CA GLN A 375 9.68 54.03 11.32
C GLN A 375 9.83 53.78 12.84
N HIS A 376 8.83 54.17 13.63
CA HIS A 376 8.83 53.95 15.08
C HIS A 376 8.76 52.46 15.47
N VAL A 377 8.11 51.62 14.66
CA VAL A 377 8.09 50.15 14.85
C VAL A 377 9.46 49.56 14.52
N ARG A 378 10.08 50.04 13.43
CA ARG A 378 11.41 49.59 12.98
C ARG A 378 12.49 49.89 14.02
N GLU A 379 12.47 51.10 14.59
CA GLU A 379 13.39 51.53 15.64
C GLU A 379 13.18 50.81 16.97
N LYS A 380 11.96 50.35 17.26
CA LYS A 380 11.68 49.57 18.46
C LYS A 380 12.15 48.12 18.31
N ILE A 381 11.90 47.49 17.17
CA ILE A 381 12.40 46.14 16.87
C ILE A 381 13.92 46.11 16.82
N SER A 382 14.56 47.09 16.18
CA SER A 382 16.03 47.16 16.11
C SER A 382 16.67 47.33 17.48
N ARG A 383 16.07 48.12 18.38
CA ARG A 383 16.50 48.25 19.78
C ARG A 383 16.35 46.94 20.56
N GLU A 384 15.23 46.23 20.43
CA GLU A 384 15.03 44.93 21.09
C GLU A 384 16.01 43.86 20.58
N ILE A 385 16.32 43.84 19.29
CA ILE A 385 17.34 42.91 18.74
C ILE A 385 18.74 43.32 19.21
N ALA A 386 19.05 44.62 19.30
CA ALA A 386 20.33 45.10 19.78
C ALA A 386 20.57 44.77 21.26
N THR A 387 19.54 44.83 22.11
CA THR A 387 19.66 44.43 23.52
C THR A 387 19.89 42.94 23.68
N LEU A 388 19.26 42.10 22.85
CA LEU A 388 19.52 40.64 22.82
C LEU A 388 20.94 40.32 22.33
N ARG A 389 21.43 41.06 21.32
CA ARG A 389 22.83 40.98 20.86
C ARG A 389 23.85 41.48 21.89
N ALA A 390 23.42 42.22 22.90
CA ALA A 390 24.27 42.69 24.00
C ALA A 390 24.26 41.78 25.25
N HIS A 391 23.43 40.72 25.28
CA HIS A 391 23.35 39.82 26.45
C HIS A 391 24.68 39.12 26.76
N PRO A 392 25.01 38.83 28.03
CA PRO A 392 26.22 38.08 28.40
C PRO A 392 26.15 36.63 27.93
N SER A 393 27.26 36.06 27.45
CA SER A 393 27.34 34.67 26.97
C SER A 393 26.87 33.63 28.01
N ALA A 394 27.13 33.88 29.30
CA ALA A 394 26.73 33.01 30.40
C ALA A 394 25.21 32.99 30.70
N GLN A 395 24.44 33.93 30.15
CA GLN A 395 22.98 34.03 30.37
C GLN A 395 22.16 33.68 29.11
N LEU A 396 22.82 33.35 28.00
CA LEU A 396 22.16 33.07 26.73
C LEU A 396 21.17 31.90 26.83
N ASP A 397 21.51 30.83 27.56
CA ASP A 397 20.63 29.66 27.70
C ASP A 397 19.35 29.96 28.50
N LYS A 398 19.46 30.78 29.57
CA LYS A 398 18.29 31.23 30.35
C LYS A 398 17.43 32.20 29.54
N ALA A 399 18.06 33.09 28.78
CA ALA A 399 17.37 33.99 27.87
C ALA A 399 16.64 33.21 26.77
N LEU A 400 17.27 32.16 26.22
CA LEU A 400 16.67 31.29 25.22
C LEU A 400 15.38 30.61 25.73
N ILE A 401 15.41 30.02 26.93
CA ILE A 401 14.22 29.38 27.53
C ILE A 401 13.08 30.39 27.73
N ASN A 402 13.38 31.59 28.22
CA ASN A 402 12.38 32.63 28.43
C ASN A 402 11.74 33.08 27.10
N VAL A 403 12.55 33.24 26.06
CA VAL A 403 12.08 33.66 24.72
C VAL A 403 11.26 32.55 24.05
N ILE A 404 11.59 31.27 24.30
CA ILE A 404 10.80 30.12 23.82
C ILE A 404 9.40 30.12 24.47
N ASN A 405 9.30 30.37 25.78
CA ASN A 405 8.00 30.46 26.47
C ASN A 405 7.14 31.64 25.96
N LEU A 406 7.78 32.70 25.45
CA LEU A 406 7.11 33.83 24.80
C LEU A 406 6.75 33.55 23.32
N LYS A 407 7.15 32.39 22.78
CA LYS A 407 6.92 31.94 21.41
C LYS A 407 7.50 32.86 20.33
N GLU A 408 8.63 33.52 20.62
CA GLU A 408 9.24 34.49 19.72
C GLU A 408 10.33 33.88 18.83
N VAL A 409 9.93 33.26 17.71
CA VAL A 409 10.80 32.53 16.77
C VAL A 409 12.02 33.34 16.30
N ALA A 410 11.84 34.62 15.94
CA ALA A 410 12.91 35.47 15.43
C ALA A 410 14.01 35.71 16.48
N GLN A 411 13.62 35.90 17.74
CA GLN A 411 14.56 36.11 18.84
C GLN A 411 15.27 34.81 19.22
N VAL A 412 14.56 33.68 19.22
CA VAL A 412 15.15 32.34 19.41
C VAL A 412 16.30 32.13 18.43
N LYS A 413 16.10 32.42 17.14
CA LYS A 413 17.16 32.30 16.14
C LYS A 413 18.34 33.24 16.42
N THR A 414 18.10 34.51 16.75
CA THR A 414 19.20 35.44 17.08
C THR A 414 20.05 34.98 18.26
N LEU A 415 19.47 34.27 19.24
CA LEU A 415 20.19 33.71 20.37
C LEU A 415 20.97 32.45 19.99
N ILE A 416 20.38 31.57 19.17
CA ILE A 416 21.06 30.37 18.63
C ILE A 416 22.26 30.76 17.76
N ASP A 417 22.11 31.73 16.86
CA ASP A 417 23.20 32.23 15.99
C ASP A 417 24.37 32.83 16.79
N ARG A 418 24.11 33.26 18.03
CA ARG A 418 25.11 33.78 18.94
C ARG A 418 25.77 32.71 19.82
N GLY A 419 25.42 31.44 19.62
CA GLY A 419 25.98 30.29 20.32
C GLY A 419 25.17 29.78 21.52
N ALA A 420 23.90 30.18 21.67
CA ALA A 420 23.04 29.57 22.69
C ALA A 420 22.81 28.09 22.37
N LYS A 421 22.91 27.22 23.38
CA LYS A 421 22.78 25.77 23.20
C LYS A 421 21.31 25.37 23.18
N TRP A 422 20.79 25.07 21.99
CA TRP A 422 19.41 24.62 21.82
C TRP A 422 19.16 23.27 22.51
N GLU A 423 20.20 22.47 22.75
CA GLU A 423 20.18 21.22 23.51
C GLU A 423 19.71 21.43 24.96
N ASN A 424 20.17 22.51 25.60
CA ASN A 424 19.78 22.89 26.96
C ASN A 424 18.33 23.40 27.03
N ALA A 425 17.84 23.97 25.93
CA ALA A 425 16.45 24.36 25.82
C ALA A 425 15.54 23.13 25.67
N LEU A 426 15.93 22.13 24.89
CA LEU A 426 15.16 20.89 24.73
C LEU A 426 15.03 20.11 26.04
N THR A 427 16.09 20.05 26.87
CA THR A 427 16.00 19.40 28.20
C THR A 427 15.05 20.13 29.13
N ALA A 428 15.05 21.47 29.11
CA ALA A 428 14.13 22.29 29.90
C ALA A 428 12.66 22.19 29.44
N LEU A 429 12.41 21.97 28.14
CA LEU A 429 11.05 21.84 27.57
C LEU A 429 10.38 20.49 27.89
N ASN A 430 11.14 19.49 28.33
CA ASN A 430 10.61 18.17 28.67
C ASN A 430 9.56 18.20 29.81
N SER A 431 9.46 19.29 30.57
CA SER A 431 8.52 19.45 31.69
C SER A 431 7.15 20.05 31.35
N GLY A 432 6.83 20.38 30.08
CA GLY A 432 5.42 20.62 29.72
C GLY A 432 5.09 21.48 28.49
N ASP A 433 5.95 22.36 28.01
CA ASP A 433 5.59 23.23 26.86
C ASP A 433 5.99 22.62 25.51
N MET A 434 5.12 21.77 24.97
CA MET A 434 5.32 21.15 23.65
C MET A 434 5.23 22.16 22.49
N THR A 435 4.70 23.37 22.71
CA THR A 435 4.70 24.42 21.69
C THR A 435 6.06 25.08 21.53
N GLY A 436 6.91 25.02 22.56
CA GLY A 436 8.30 25.47 22.49
C GLY A 436 9.16 24.66 21.51
N VAL A 437 8.84 23.37 21.32
CA VAL A 437 9.50 22.50 20.32
C VAL A 437 9.23 23.00 18.90
N GLN A 438 7.99 23.40 18.61
CA GLN A 438 7.63 23.98 17.30
C GLN A 438 8.35 25.31 17.05
N VAL A 439 8.49 26.15 18.09
CA VAL A 439 9.22 27.43 18.01
C VAL A 439 10.70 27.21 17.66
N LEU A 440 11.34 26.18 18.24
CA LEU A 440 12.71 25.79 17.91
C LEU A 440 12.85 25.31 16.46
N LEU A 441 11.92 24.49 15.98
CA LEU A 441 11.88 24.05 14.59
C LEU A 441 11.69 25.24 13.64
N HIS A 442 10.74 26.13 13.93
CA HIS A 442 10.49 27.33 13.14
C HIS A 442 11.68 28.30 13.15
N ALA A 443 12.50 28.30 14.20
CA ALA A 443 13.73 29.07 14.29
C ALA A 443 14.88 28.49 13.42
N GLY A 444 14.71 27.28 12.86
CA GLY A 444 15.67 26.63 11.98
C GLY A 444 16.63 25.67 12.69
N VAL A 445 16.26 25.14 13.85
CA VAL A 445 16.95 23.96 14.42
C VAL A 445 16.68 22.76 13.52
N ASP A 446 17.73 22.01 13.17
CA ASP A 446 17.57 20.79 12.38
C ASP A 446 16.78 19.76 13.20
N ALA A 447 15.60 19.45 12.69
CA ALA A 447 14.69 18.52 13.32
C ALA A 447 15.33 17.13 13.52
N THR A 448 16.19 16.70 12.58
CA THR A 448 16.87 15.39 12.60
C THR A 448 17.84 15.33 13.77
N GLN A 449 18.67 16.37 13.93
CA GLN A 449 19.62 16.50 15.03
C GLN A 449 18.90 16.66 16.38
N ALA A 450 17.80 17.43 16.42
CA ALA A 450 16.97 17.59 17.60
C ALA A 450 16.35 16.27 18.05
N LEU A 451 15.88 15.45 17.10
CA LEU A 451 15.33 14.13 17.40
C LEU A 451 16.43 13.18 17.90
N CYS A 452 17.58 13.11 17.24
CA CYS A 452 18.73 12.32 17.70
C CYS A 452 19.14 12.70 19.13
N TYR A 453 19.22 14.00 19.44
CA TYR A 453 19.55 14.48 20.77
C TYR A 453 18.48 14.13 21.82
N ALA A 454 17.20 14.35 21.49
CA ALA A 454 16.08 14.06 22.39
C ALA A 454 16.06 12.57 22.77
N VAL A 455 16.32 11.71 21.80
CA VAL A 455 16.34 10.25 21.95
C VAL A 455 17.55 9.81 22.78
N ARG A 456 18.77 10.27 22.44
CA ARG A 456 20.00 9.95 23.21
C ARG A 456 19.91 10.34 24.68
N ASN A 457 19.17 11.42 24.99
CA ASN A 457 18.97 11.92 26.36
C ASN A 457 17.65 11.46 27.02
N ARG A 458 16.91 10.52 26.40
CA ARG A 458 15.64 9.96 26.90
C ARG A 458 14.53 10.99 27.14
N LEU A 459 14.50 12.06 26.35
CA LEU A 459 13.48 13.11 26.37
C LEU A 459 12.25 12.68 25.53
N MET A 460 11.50 11.69 26.02
CA MET A 460 10.43 11.03 25.28
C MET A 460 9.29 11.96 24.86
N ALA A 461 8.89 12.90 25.71
CA ALA A 461 7.82 13.86 25.40
C ALA A 461 8.23 14.83 24.28
N VAL A 462 9.51 15.22 24.24
CA VAL A 462 10.07 16.07 23.18
C VAL A 462 10.16 15.30 21.87
N ALA A 463 10.60 14.04 21.91
CA ALA A 463 10.69 13.20 20.72
C ALA A 463 9.32 12.94 20.08
N THR A 464 8.28 12.64 20.88
CA THR A 464 6.92 12.49 20.35
C THR A 464 6.37 13.81 19.81
N ALA A 465 6.64 14.94 20.48
CA ALA A 465 6.24 16.26 19.99
C ALA A 465 6.95 16.65 18.68
N LEU A 466 8.22 16.27 18.48
CA LEU A 466 8.95 16.47 17.22
C LEU A 466 8.32 15.64 16.09
N ILE A 467 8.03 14.37 16.35
CA ILE A 467 7.35 13.48 15.38
C ILE A 467 5.95 13.99 15.06
N GLU A 468 5.21 14.45 16.07
CA GLU A 468 3.85 14.95 15.89
C GLU A 468 3.83 16.33 15.21
N ALA A 469 4.81 17.20 15.47
CA ALA A 469 4.96 18.46 14.75
C ALA A 469 5.22 18.22 13.27
N ASP A 470 6.09 17.27 12.94
CA ASP A 470 6.34 16.80 11.57
C ASP A 470 5.05 16.20 10.95
N ALA A 471 4.33 15.34 11.68
CA ALA A 471 3.10 14.69 11.21
C ALA A 471 1.88 15.65 11.07
N ARG A 472 1.72 16.65 11.96
CA ARG A 472 0.64 17.66 11.87
C ARG A 472 0.85 18.59 10.70
N TYR A 473 2.10 18.89 10.36
CA TYR A 473 2.44 19.60 9.14
C TYR A 473 1.93 18.86 7.90
N VAL A 474 1.97 17.52 7.92
CA VAL A 474 1.42 16.66 6.85
C VAL A 474 -0.12 16.57 6.86
N ARG A 475 -0.78 16.50 8.04
CA ARG A 475 -2.24 16.29 8.13
C ARG A 475 -3.10 17.50 7.77
N HIS A 476 -2.63 18.74 7.92
CA HIS A 476 -3.41 19.96 7.65
C HIS A 476 -3.67 20.26 6.15
N LEU A 477 -3.34 19.34 5.25
CA LEU A 477 -3.28 19.58 3.80
C LEU A 477 -4.29 18.79 2.95
N GLY A 478 -5.17 17.98 3.54
CA GLY A 478 -6.28 17.31 2.81
C GLY A 478 -5.85 16.37 1.66
N ALA A 479 -4.57 16.04 1.58
CA ALA A 479 -4.02 15.11 0.61
C ALA A 479 -4.28 13.66 1.07
N ALA A 480 -4.46 12.76 0.10
CA ALA A 480 -4.48 11.32 0.34
C ALA A 480 -3.24 10.91 1.17
N PRO A 481 -3.29 9.81 1.95
CA PRO A 481 -2.30 9.47 2.99
C PRO A 481 -0.92 9.02 2.44
N CYS A 482 -0.58 9.45 1.23
CA CYS A 482 0.68 9.15 0.57
C CYS A 482 1.69 10.21 1.00
N VAL A 483 2.73 9.77 1.71
CA VAL A 483 4.03 10.44 1.87
C VAL A 483 4.10 11.61 2.87
N SER A 484 4.11 11.27 4.15
CA SER A 484 5.01 11.95 5.10
C SER A 484 6.35 11.22 5.07
N HIS A 485 7.46 11.91 4.81
CA HIS A 485 8.75 11.44 5.33
C HIS A 485 8.64 11.51 6.85
N PRO A 486 8.55 10.39 7.60
CA PRO A 486 8.71 10.51 9.03
C PRO A 486 10.17 10.92 9.22
N ILE A 487 10.41 12.04 9.87
CA ILE A 487 11.73 12.42 10.38
C ILE A 487 12.51 11.23 11.00
N VAL A 488 11.77 10.27 11.57
CA VAL A 488 12.24 8.98 12.10
C VAL A 488 12.98 8.14 11.05
N ALA A 489 12.50 8.07 9.81
CA ALA A 489 13.14 7.31 8.73
C ALA A 489 14.51 7.90 8.37
N ARG A 490 14.62 9.23 8.30
CA ARG A 490 15.90 9.93 8.06
C ARG A 490 16.89 9.67 9.19
N VAL A 491 16.44 9.82 10.43
CA VAL A 491 17.26 9.48 11.60
C VAL A 491 17.76 8.03 11.53
N ILE A 492 16.92 7.07 11.14
CA ILE A 492 17.36 5.67 11.00
C ILE A 492 18.40 5.50 9.88
N ILE A 493 18.24 6.18 8.75
CA ILE A 493 19.22 6.13 7.66
C ILE A 493 20.57 6.66 8.14
N ASP A 494 20.60 7.81 8.82
CA ASP A 494 21.82 8.41 9.36
C ASP A 494 22.48 7.48 10.40
N LEU A 495 21.68 6.84 11.27
CA LEU A 495 22.18 5.90 12.28
C LEU A 495 22.73 4.59 11.69
N ILE A 496 22.18 4.13 10.56
CA ILE A 496 22.73 2.97 9.83
C ILE A 496 24.10 3.31 9.24
N GLN A 497 24.28 4.53 8.75
CA GLN A 497 25.60 4.99 8.28
C GLN A 497 26.60 5.07 9.44
N GLU A 498 26.16 5.48 10.63
CA GLU A 498 26.97 5.51 11.86
C GLU A 498 27.22 4.10 12.47
N LYS A 499 26.51 3.05 12.03
CA LYS A 499 26.55 1.66 12.55
C LYS A 499 26.22 1.53 14.05
N ASP A 500 25.33 2.36 14.58
CA ASP A 500 24.91 2.29 15.99
C ASP A 500 23.70 1.34 16.19
N ASP A 501 23.96 0.03 16.08
CA ASP A 501 22.92 -1.01 16.18
C ASP A 501 22.24 -1.06 17.56
N ALA A 502 22.97 -0.73 18.62
CA ALA A 502 22.46 -0.74 19.99
C ALA A 502 21.43 0.38 20.20
N PHE A 503 21.69 1.56 19.64
CA PHE A 503 20.74 2.66 19.68
C PHE A 503 19.50 2.37 18.84
N MET A 504 19.64 1.74 17.65
CA MET A 504 18.51 1.38 16.80
C MET A 504 17.55 0.37 17.45
N GLN A 505 18.07 -0.62 18.21
CA GLN A 505 17.26 -1.56 18.97
C GLN A 505 16.38 -0.89 20.02
N TRP A 506 16.86 0.19 20.62
CA TRP A 506 16.09 0.98 21.57
C TRP A 506 15.19 2.01 20.89
N PHE A 507 15.65 2.65 19.82
CA PHE A 507 14.95 3.77 19.17
C PHE A 507 13.63 3.36 18.53
N ILE A 508 13.61 2.26 17.75
CA ILE A 508 12.45 1.92 16.92
C ILE A 508 11.22 1.62 17.77
N PRO A 509 11.21 0.63 18.69
CA PRO A 509 9.99 0.27 19.45
C PRO A 509 9.47 1.39 20.36
N THR A 510 10.35 2.35 20.68
CA THR A 510 10.11 3.40 21.65
C THR A 510 9.36 4.60 21.04
N LEU A 511 9.46 4.81 19.72
CA LEU A 511 8.86 5.96 19.03
C LEU A 511 8.03 5.60 17.80
N SER A 512 8.26 4.43 17.21
CA SER A 512 7.56 3.95 16.03
C SER A 512 7.29 2.44 16.17
N ASN A 513 6.49 1.88 15.27
CA ASN A 513 6.38 0.43 15.09
C ASN A 513 7.26 -0.07 13.92
N GLY A 514 8.02 0.84 13.28
CA GLY A 514 8.93 0.57 12.17
C GLY A 514 8.23 0.31 10.83
N THR A 515 6.89 0.30 10.77
CA THR A 515 6.17 -0.13 9.56
C THR A 515 6.31 0.88 8.42
N ASN A 516 6.28 2.18 8.73
CA ASN A 516 6.37 3.23 7.72
C ASN A 516 7.79 3.30 7.14
N GLU A 517 8.78 3.09 8.00
CA GLU A 517 10.19 3.09 7.65
C GLU A 517 10.55 1.88 6.78
N LEU A 518 9.91 0.74 7.03
CA LEU A 518 10.08 -0.45 6.20
C LEU A 518 9.40 -0.30 4.82
N VAL A 519 8.21 0.31 4.76
CA VAL A 519 7.57 0.67 3.49
C VAL A 519 8.43 1.66 2.71
N TYR A 520 9.01 2.66 3.39
CA TYR A 520 9.96 3.58 2.78
C TYR A 520 11.20 2.86 2.21
N ALA A 521 11.79 1.94 2.98
CA ALA A 521 12.92 1.14 2.53
C ALA A 521 12.59 0.33 1.27
N ALA A 522 11.39 -0.27 1.23
CA ALA A 522 10.87 -0.99 0.07
C ALA A 522 10.69 -0.09 -1.15
N ARG A 523 10.12 1.11 -0.95
CA ARG A 523 9.94 2.11 -2.01
C ARG A 523 11.26 2.56 -2.62
N MET A 524 12.26 2.83 -1.78
CA MET A 524 13.60 3.25 -2.21
C MET A 524 14.47 2.08 -2.69
N LYS A 525 13.96 0.83 -2.67
CA LYS A 525 14.72 -0.40 -2.94
C LYS A 525 16.00 -0.51 -2.11
N HIS A 526 16.01 0.08 -0.91
CA HIS A 526 17.18 0.15 -0.04
C HIS A 526 17.26 -1.11 0.86
N VAL A 527 17.75 -2.21 0.28
CA VAL A 527 17.82 -3.54 0.93
C VAL A 527 18.53 -3.53 2.30
N PRO A 528 19.68 -2.85 2.50
CA PRO A 528 20.37 -2.89 3.80
C PRO A 528 19.51 -2.32 4.95
N LEU A 529 18.83 -1.20 4.71
CA LEU A 529 17.87 -0.59 5.64
C LEU A 529 16.73 -1.55 5.96
N ALA A 530 16.12 -2.16 4.94
CA ALA A 530 15.05 -3.13 5.14
C ALA A 530 15.51 -4.33 5.97
N GLN A 531 16.71 -4.86 5.71
CA GLN A 531 17.27 -5.98 6.45
C GLN A 531 17.55 -5.62 7.92
N THR A 532 18.08 -4.43 8.19
CA THR A 532 18.26 -3.93 9.56
C THR A 532 16.92 -3.83 10.28
N LEU A 533 15.90 -3.24 9.65
CA LEU A 533 14.56 -3.13 10.25
C LEU A 533 13.94 -4.50 10.55
N ILE A 534 14.10 -5.48 9.67
CA ILE A 534 13.62 -6.85 9.89
C ILE A 534 14.39 -7.54 11.02
N ASN A 535 15.71 -7.37 11.10
CA ASN A 535 16.53 -7.88 12.22
C ASN A 535 16.10 -7.28 13.57
N LEU A 536 15.61 -6.04 13.56
CA LEU A 536 15.02 -5.36 14.71
C LEU A 536 13.58 -5.82 15.02
N ARG A 537 13.10 -6.89 14.37
CA ARG A 537 11.76 -7.50 14.53
C ARG A 537 10.60 -6.59 14.14
N VAL A 538 10.81 -5.66 13.22
CA VAL A 538 9.71 -4.91 12.59
C VAL A 538 8.79 -5.89 11.85
N ASN A 539 7.48 -5.71 12.01
CA ASN A 539 6.50 -6.61 11.41
C ASN A 539 6.28 -6.27 9.93
N GLY A 540 6.94 -7.02 9.04
CA GLY A 540 6.80 -6.87 7.59
C GLY A 540 5.37 -7.09 7.07
N SER A 541 4.57 -7.95 7.70
CA SER A 541 3.16 -8.16 7.31
C SER A 541 2.28 -6.96 7.66
N ALA A 542 2.59 -6.23 8.74
CA ALA A 542 1.92 -4.98 9.07
C ALA A 542 2.35 -3.84 8.11
N ALA A 543 3.62 -3.81 7.71
CA ALA A 543 4.11 -2.90 6.67
C ALA A 543 3.43 -3.15 5.32
N LEU A 544 3.20 -4.41 4.94
CA LEU A 544 2.45 -4.75 3.73
C LEU A 544 1.01 -4.20 3.76
N ILE A 545 0.30 -4.35 4.88
CA ILE A 545 -1.05 -3.77 5.03
C ILE A 545 -1.00 -2.25 4.91
N HIS A 546 0.00 -1.61 5.51
CA HIS A 546 0.17 -0.17 5.44
C HIS A 546 0.42 0.30 4.00
N ALA A 547 1.30 -0.38 3.26
CA ALA A 547 1.54 -0.10 1.84
C ALA A 547 0.28 -0.27 0.98
N LEU A 548 -0.49 -1.33 1.20
CA LEU A 548 -1.76 -1.55 0.48
C LEU A 548 -2.83 -0.50 0.84
N ALA A 549 -2.92 -0.12 2.11
CA ALA A 549 -3.87 0.89 2.60
C ALA A 549 -3.54 2.31 2.08
N THR A 550 -2.26 2.59 1.87
CA THR A 550 -1.78 3.88 1.33
C THR A 550 -1.70 3.90 -0.20
N GLY A 551 -1.89 2.75 -0.87
CA GLY A 551 -1.82 2.63 -2.33
C GLY A 551 -0.41 2.49 -2.89
N GLU A 552 0.61 2.29 -2.06
CA GLU A 552 2.00 2.05 -2.46
C GLU A 552 2.21 0.61 -2.95
N TYR A 553 1.60 0.27 -4.09
CA TYR A 553 1.57 -1.10 -4.64
C TYR A 553 2.96 -1.65 -5.01
N GLU A 554 3.86 -0.82 -5.56
CA GLU A 554 5.21 -1.26 -5.90
C GLU A 554 6.03 -1.57 -4.64
N ALA A 555 5.89 -0.77 -3.57
CA ALA A 555 6.52 -1.04 -2.28
C ALA A 555 5.96 -2.33 -1.63
N ALA A 556 4.65 -2.56 -1.74
CA ALA A 556 4.01 -3.81 -1.32
C ALA A 556 4.60 -5.03 -2.06
N GLY A 557 4.77 -4.93 -3.38
CA GLY A 557 5.39 -5.98 -4.19
C GLY A 557 6.85 -6.23 -3.84
N GLN A 558 7.63 -5.18 -3.54
CA GLN A 558 9.01 -5.34 -3.07
C GLN A 558 9.07 -6.11 -1.73
N LEU A 559 8.20 -5.77 -0.76
CA LEU A 559 8.15 -6.47 0.54
C LEU A 559 7.83 -7.96 0.39
N ILE A 560 6.94 -8.31 -0.53
CA ILE A 560 6.61 -9.71 -0.86
C ILE A 560 7.81 -10.38 -1.54
N SER A 561 8.44 -9.72 -2.52
CA SER A 561 9.58 -10.27 -3.27
C SER A 561 10.80 -10.55 -2.39
N TRP A 562 11.04 -9.72 -1.37
CA TRP A 562 12.13 -9.93 -0.40
C TRP A 562 11.82 -11.03 0.62
N GLY A 563 10.59 -11.55 0.65
CA GLY A 563 10.15 -12.55 1.61
C GLY A 563 10.01 -12.02 3.04
N TYR A 564 9.94 -10.69 3.21
CA TYR A 564 9.81 -10.06 4.53
C TYR A 564 8.35 -9.95 5.01
N ALA A 565 7.38 -10.08 4.11
CA ALA A 565 5.96 -10.08 4.43
C ALA A 565 5.30 -11.41 4.04
N ASP A 566 4.52 -11.97 4.97
CA ASP A 566 3.69 -13.16 4.73
C ASP A 566 2.26 -12.71 4.42
N VAL A 567 1.77 -13.05 3.22
CA VAL A 567 0.44 -12.65 2.74
C VAL A 567 -0.67 -13.18 3.65
N ASP A 568 -0.51 -14.39 4.19
CA ASP A 568 -1.50 -15.01 5.07
C ASP A 568 -1.55 -14.32 6.44
N THR A 569 -0.38 -13.97 6.98
CA THR A 569 -0.27 -13.18 8.22
C THR A 569 -0.80 -11.75 8.03
N ALA A 570 -0.55 -11.13 6.87
CA ALA A 570 -1.12 -9.83 6.52
C ALA A 570 -2.65 -9.89 6.40
N LEU A 571 -3.18 -10.96 5.79
CA LEU A 571 -4.63 -11.18 5.70
C LEU A 571 -5.25 -11.32 7.09
N MET A 572 -4.63 -12.08 8.00
CA MET A 572 -5.05 -12.19 9.40
C MET A 572 -5.10 -10.83 10.10
N LEU A 573 -4.03 -10.03 9.98
CA LEU A 573 -3.94 -8.72 10.62
C LEU A 573 -4.95 -7.71 10.03
N SER A 574 -5.33 -7.84 8.76
CA SER A 574 -6.33 -6.97 8.11
C SER A 574 -7.71 -7.03 8.79
N PHE A 575 -8.08 -8.16 9.42
CA PHE A 575 -9.34 -8.30 10.17
C PHE A 575 -9.39 -7.48 11.47
N ARG A 576 -8.29 -6.82 11.85
CA ARG A 576 -8.22 -5.89 12.98
C ARG A 576 -8.39 -4.42 12.57
N LEU A 577 -8.41 -4.12 11.28
CA LEU A 577 -8.58 -2.75 10.80
C LEU A 577 -9.99 -2.25 11.16
N GLU A 578 -10.06 -1.14 11.88
CA GLU A 578 -11.32 -0.53 12.33
C GLU A 578 -12.07 0.17 11.19
N GLN A 579 -11.38 0.56 10.12
CA GLN A 579 -11.93 1.31 9.00
C GLN A 579 -12.41 0.37 7.88
N PRO A 580 -13.73 0.16 7.71
CA PRO A 580 -14.26 -0.80 6.73
C PRO A 580 -13.96 -0.41 5.28
N GLN A 581 -13.85 0.90 5.00
CA GLN A 581 -13.52 1.48 3.69
C GLN A 581 -12.14 1.03 3.18
N ILE A 582 -11.18 0.84 4.08
CA ILE A 582 -9.80 0.41 3.77
C ILE A 582 -9.68 -1.11 3.89
N GLN A 583 -10.37 -1.68 4.88
CA GLN A 583 -10.30 -3.10 5.18
C GLN A 583 -10.74 -3.98 3.99
N ALA A 584 -11.89 -3.69 3.37
CA ALA A 584 -12.43 -4.54 2.31
C ALA A 584 -11.55 -4.56 1.04
N PRO A 585 -11.06 -3.42 0.51
CA PRO A 585 -10.11 -3.42 -0.60
C PRO A 585 -8.80 -4.18 -0.31
N VAL A 586 -8.22 -3.97 0.88
CA VAL A 586 -6.97 -4.65 1.27
C VAL A 586 -7.18 -6.18 1.37
N GLN A 587 -8.31 -6.61 1.94
CA GLN A 587 -8.65 -8.03 2.04
C GLN A 587 -8.81 -8.69 0.67
N ARG A 588 -9.52 -8.02 -0.26
CA ARG A 588 -9.68 -8.53 -1.63
C ARG A 588 -8.33 -8.70 -2.31
N ILE A 589 -7.48 -7.66 -2.27
CA ILE A 589 -6.14 -7.72 -2.87
C ILE A 589 -5.33 -8.88 -2.27
N LEU A 590 -5.28 -9.01 -0.93
CA LEU A 590 -4.53 -10.09 -0.28
C LEU A 590 -5.06 -11.48 -0.66
N GLN A 591 -6.38 -11.65 -0.82
CA GLN A 591 -6.96 -12.91 -1.30
C GLN A 591 -6.61 -13.16 -2.78
N SER A 592 -6.67 -12.15 -3.66
CA SER A 592 -6.27 -12.29 -5.06
C SER A 592 -4.80 -12.68 -5.24
N LEU A 593 -3.93 -12.33 -4.28
CA LEU A 593 -2.51 -12.73 -4.25
C LEU A 593 -2.30 -14.15 -3.69
N GLY A 594 -3.37 -14.81 -3.23
CA GLY A 594 -3.34 -16.17 -2.68
C GLY A 594 -3.42 -16.27 -1.16
N GLY A 595 -3.73 -15.17 -0.46
CA GLY A 595 -4.00 -15.22 0.97
C GLY A 595 -5.19 -16.14 1.29
N ARG A 596 -4.92 -17.21 2.05
CA ARG A 596 -5.92 -18.22 2.43
C ARG A 596 -6.51 -17.87 3.78
N LEU A 597 -7.84 -17.73 3.83
CA LEU A 597 -8.56 -17.46 5.08
C LEU A 597 -8.37 -18.58 6.13
N SER A 598 -8.25 -19.84 5.70
CA SER A 598 -7.96 -20.97 6.59
C SER A 598 -6.57 -20.86 7.23
N LEU A 599 -5.55 -20.50 6.44
CA LEU A 599 -4.20 -20.31 6.97
C LEU A 599 -4.11 -19.03 7.82
N ALA A 600 -4.80 -17.96 7.45
CA ALA A 600 -4.91 -16.75 8.25
C ALA A 600 -5.51 -17.03 9.64
N LEU A 601 -6.54 -17.91 9.72
CA LEU A 601 -7.09 -18.35 11.01
C LEU A 601 -6.06 -19.17 11.82
N LEU A 602 -5.32 -20.06 11.17
CA LEU A 602 -4.24 -20.82 11.83
C LEU A 602 -3.12 -19.90 12.34
N ARG A 603 -2.72 -18.88 11.58
CA ARG A 603 -1.75 -17.85 11.99
C ARG A 603 -2.27 -17.01 13.16
N ALA A 604 -3.56 -16.69 13.18
CA ALA A 604 -4.19 -16.02 14.31
C ALA A 604 -4.09 -16.88 15.58
N ALA A 605 -4.33 -18.19 15.44
CA ALA A 605 -4.26 -19.16 16.53
C ALA A 605 -2.82 -19.37 17.04
N GLU A 606 -1.83 -19.44 16.14
CA GLU A 606 -0.39 -19.49 16.50
C GLU A 606 0.06 -18.25 17.27
N SER A 607 -0.43 -17.08 16.87
CA SER A 607 -0.04 -15.78 17.43
C SER A 607 -0.90 -15.35 18.63
N TRP A 608 -1.81 -16.21 19.12
CA TRP A 608 -2.75 -15.92 20.21
C TRP A 608 -3.60 -14.66 19.98
N ARG A 609 -3.96 -14.38 18.72
CA ARG A 609 -4.76 -13.21 18.34
C ARG A 609 -6.25 -13.57 18.28
N ILE A 610 -6.88 -13.68 19.46
CA ILE A 610 -8.28 -14.08 19.61
C ILE A 610 -9.22 -13.11 18.86
N ASP A 611 -8.97 -11.79 18.93
CA ASP A 611 -9.84 -10.80 18.27
C ASP A 611 -9.87 -10.96 16.75
N ALA A 612 -8.72 -11.22 16.12
CA ALA A 612 -8.61 -11.43 14.69
C ALA A 612 -9.32 -12.74 14.27
N ALA A 613 -9.10 -13.81 15.04
CA ALA A 613 -9.77 -15.09 14.82
C ALA A 613 -11.30 -14.98 14.97
N LYS A 614 -11.77 -14.25 15.99
CA LYS A 614 -13.20 -13.99 16.22
C LYS A 614 -13.83 -13.23 15.06
N ASN A 615 -13.18 -12.16 14.58
CA ASN A 615 -13.67 -11.40 13.43
C ASN A 615 -13.68 -12.23 12.13
N LEU A 616 -12.71 -13.13 11.95
CA LEU A 616 -12.65 -14.02 10.80
C LEU A 616 -13.77 -15.07 10.85
N ILE A 617 -13.97 -15.73 11.98
CA ILE A 617 -15.05 -16.73 12.17
C ILE A 617 -16.43 -16.08 12.06
N ALA A 618 -16.62 -14.89 12.61
CA ALA A 618 -17.90 -14.17 12.52
C ALA A 618 -18.30 -13.85 11.08
N ARG A 619 -17.32 -13.61 10.19
CA ARG A 619 -17.57 -13.37 8.75
C ARG A 619 -17.60 -14.65 7.93
N HIS A 620 -16.86 -15.68 8.33
CA HIS A 620 -16.70 -16.94 7.61
C HIS A 620 -16.80 -18.14 8.58
N PRO A 621 -18.00 -18.52 9.01
CA PRO A 621 -18.19 -19.58 10.01
C PRO A 621 -17.71 -20.96 9.54
N GLU A 622 -17.82 -21.22 8.23
CA GLU A 622 -17.38 -22.48 7.60
C GLU A 622 -15.89 -22.77 7.82
N ILE A 623 -15.07 -21.72 7.91
CA ILE A 623 -13.63 -21.84 8.10
C ILE A 623 -13.32 -22.24 9.54
N GLY A 624 -14.10 -21.72 10.51
CA GLY A 624 -14.05 -22.17 11.90
C GLY A 624 -14.36 -23.65 12.01
N ARG A 625 -15.42 -24.13 11.34
CA ARG A 625 -15.80 -25.55 11.32
C ARG A 625 -14.72 -26.44 10.70
N SER A 626 -14.19 -26.07 9.53
CA SER A 626 -13.10 -26.82 8.89
C SER A 626 -11.86 -26.87 9.78
N ALA A 627 -11.45 -25.73 10.36
CA ALA A 627 -10.30 -25.67 11.23
C ALA A 627 -10.46 -26.52 12.51
N LEU A 628 -11.67 -26.58 13.10
CA LEU A 628 -11.97 -27.48 14.22
C LEU A 628 -11.83 -28.95 13.82
N MET A 629 -12.32 -29.33 12.64
CA MET A 629 -12.21 -30.69 12.12
C MET A 629 -10.75 -31.09 11.83
N ASP A 630 -9.95 -30.17 11.29
CA ASP A 630 -8.54 -30.41 10.97
C ASP A 630 -7.64 -30.46 12.21
N LEU A 631 -7.85 -29.53 13.15
CA LEU A 631 -7.06 -29.43 14.38
C LEU A 631 -7.38 -30.53 15.40
N SER A 632 -8.60 -31.08 15.36
CA SER A 632 -8.99 -32.20 16.23
C SER A 632 -8.45 -33.56 15.76
N GLY A 633 -7.99 -33.69 14.50
CA GLY A 633 -7.50 -34.93 13.89
C GLY A 633 -6.30 -35.58 14.60
N ASP A 634 -6.02 -36.86 14.32
CA ASP A 634 -5.32 -37.80 15.20
C ASP A 634 -3.85 -37.50 15.60
N ASP A 635 -3.15 -36.55 15.00
CA ASP A 635 -1.75 -36.26 15.40
C ASP A 635 -1.69 -35.52 16.74
N SER A 636 -1.03 -36.12 17.74
CA SER A 636 -0.82 -35.50 19.05
C SER A 636 0.30 -34.46 18.98
N ASN A 637 -0.05 -33.22 18.66
CA ASN A 637 0.88 -32.10 18.69
C ASN A 637 0.37 -31.03 19.68
N VAL A 638 1.19 -30.67 20.67
CA VAL A 638 0.90 -29.62 21.66
C VAL A 638 0.50 -28.31 20.99
N VAL A 639 1.14 -27.99 19.84
CA VAL A 639 0.82 -26.80 19.05
C VAL A 639 -0.60 -26.86 18.46
N LYS A 640 -1.08 -28.05 18.04
CA LYS A 640 -2.46 -28.21 17.56
C LYS A 640 -3.48 -27.99 18.67
N LEU A 641 -3.21 -28.46 19.89
CA LEU A 641 -4.10 -28.24 21.05
C LEU A 641 -4.19 -26.76 21.44
N LEU A 642 -3.07 -26.02 21.40
CA LEU A 642 -3.09 -24.58 21.66
C LEU A 642 -3.87 -23.82 20.59
N ARG A 643 -3.71 -24.19 19.31
CA ARG A 643 -4.51 -23.62 18.21
C ARG A 643 -5.99 -23.93 18.37
N LEU A 644 -6.32 -25.18 18.70
CA LEU A 644 -7.69 -25.64 18.92
C LEU A 644 -8.37 -24.81 20.03
N ARG A 645 -7.64 -24.53 21.12
CA ARG A 645 -8.11 -23.65 22.19
C ARG A 645 -8.44 -22.25 21.71
N VAL A 646 -7.57 -21.62 20.93
CA VAL A 646 -7.82 -20.27 20.41
C VAL A 646 -9.03 -20.25 19.47
N VAL A 647 -9.17 -21.25 18.59
CA VAL A 647 -10.30 -21.35 17.66
C VAL A 647 -11.63 -21.52 18.42
N VAL A 648 -11.68 -22.37 19.44
CA VAL A 648 -12.86 -22.54 20.31
C VAL A 648 -13.19 -21.25 21.06
N GLN A 649 -12.19 -20.60 21.69
CA GLN A 649 -12.38 -19.33 22.41
C GLN A 649 -12.84 -18.18 21.51
N SER A 650 -12.52 -18.26 20.22
CA SER A 650 -12.90 -17.26 19.22
C SER A 650 -14.36 -17.40 18.74
N GLY A 651 -15.09 -18.40 19.25
CA GLY A 651 -16.52 -18.61 18.95
C GLY A 651 -16.78 -19.49 17.73
N ALA A 652 -15.87 -20.40 17.38
CA ALA A 652 -16.14 -21.41 16.36
C ALA A 652 -17.30 -22.33 16.78
N ASP A 653 -18.12 -22.74 15.80
CA ASP A 653 -19.29 -23.58 16.05
C ASP A 653 -18.88 -25.03 16.37
N THR A 654 -18.74 -25.31 17.66
CA THR A 654 -18.40 -26.64 18.18
C THR A 654 -19.58 -27.61 18.13
N LYS A 655 -20.82 -27.11 18.17
CA LYS A 655 -22.03 -27.95 18.26
C LYS A 655 -22.27 -28.72 16.98
N THR A 656 -22.19 -28.05 15.83
CA THR A 656 -22.35 -28.72 14.53
C THR A 656 -21.23 -29.71 14.25
N VAL A 657 -19.98 -29.39 14.62
CA VAL A 657 -18.83 -30.30 14.52
C VAL A 657 -19.04 -31.56 15.36
N ILE A 658 -19.49 -31.42 16.61
CA ILE A 658 -19.77 -32.56 17.50
C ILE A 658 -20.91 -33.41 16.91
N ALA A 659 -21.98 -32.77 16.40
CA ALA A 659 -23.09 -33.47 15.77
C ALA A 659 -22.63 -34.27 14.52
N ASP A 660 -21.73 -33.72 13.71
CA ASP A 660 -21.14 -34.43 12.56
C ASP A 660 -20.28 -35.63 12.98
N LEU A 661 -19.45 -35.45 14.02
CA LEU A 661 -18.60 -36.53 14.55
C LEU A 661 -19.42 -37.68 15.13
N ILE A 662 -20.57 -37.38 15.75
CA ILE A 662 -21.52 -38.38 16.22
C ILE A 662 -22.22 -39.06 15.03
N ARG A 663 -22.66 -38.29 14.02
CA ARG A 663 -23.37 -38.79 12.83
C ARG A 663 -22.51 -39.72 11.97
N ASN A 664 -21.21 -39.44 11.86
CA ASN A 664 -20.26 -40.26 11.12
C ASN A 664 -19.83 -41.54 11.86
N GLY A 665 -20.44 -41.83 13.01
CA GLY A 665 -20.14 -42.97 13.86
C GLY A 665 -19.00 -42.70 14.83
N LEU A 666 -19.13 -43.20 16.07
CA LEU A 666 -18.13 -43.13 17.14
C LEU A 666 -16.95 -44.10 16.88
N THR A 667 -16.34 -43.98 15.70
CA THR A 667 -15.07 -44.62 15.36
C THR A 667 -13.98 -44.21 16.36
N VAL A 668 -12.89 -44.97 16.42
CA VAL A 668 -11.75 -44.68 17.32
C VAL A 668 -11.21 -43.26 17.08
N SER A 669 -11.16 -42.81 15.83
CA SER A 669 -10.78 -41.45 15.44
C SER A 669 -11.79 -40.41 15.90
N SER A 670 -13.10 -40.64 15.73
CA SER A 670 -14.14 -39.69 16.19
C SER A 670 -14.13 -39.52 17.72
N LYS A 671 -13.95 -40.62 18.47
CA LYS A 671 -13.82 -40.57 19.95
C LYS A 671 -12.58 -39.79 20.39
N ARG A 672 -11.44 -39.97 19.71
CA ARG A 672 -10.21 -39.20 19.99
C ARG A 672 -10.38 -37.71 19.69
N ARG A 673 -11.06 -37.35 18.60
CA ARG A 673 -11.39 -35.95 18.25
C ARG A 673 -12.27 -35.31 19.32
N LEU A 674 -13.32 -36.01 19.77
CA LEU A 674 -14.19 -35.56 20.87
C LEU A 674 -13.42 -35.39 22.19
N GLN A 675 -12.50 -36.31 22.51
CA GLN A 675 -11.67 -36.22 23.71
C GLN A 675 -10.82 -34.95 23.70
N ARG A 676 -10.25 -34.58 22.56
CA ARG A 676 -9.45 -33.34 22.45
C ARG A 676 -10.28 -32.07 22.57
N LEU A 677 -11.50 -32.07 22.04
CA LEU A 677 -12.44 -30.96 22.24
C LEU A 677 -12.79 -30.84 23.74
N ALA A 678 -13.02 -31.96 24.41
CA ALA A 678 -13.24 -32.03 25.85
C ALA A 678 -12.02 -31.52 26.67
N ASP A 679 -10.80 -31.90 26.27
CA ASP A 679 -9.55 -31.48 26.92
C ASP A 679 -9.29 -29.96 26.77
N VAL A 680 -9.84 -29.35 25.73
CA VAL A 680 -9.77 -27.89 25.49
C VAL A 680 -10.87 -27.11 26.23
N GLY A 681 -11.80 -27.81 26.89
CA GLY A 681 -12.84 -27.23 27.74
C GLY A 681 -14.20 -27.08 27.06
N VAL A 682 -14.46 -27.81 25.96
CA VAL A 682 -15.80 -27.85 25.34
C VAL A 682 -16.67 -28.84 26.13
N THR A 683 -17.64 -28.31 26.87
CA THR A 683 -18.52 -29.10 27.76
C THR A 683 -19.41 -30.06 26.97
N GLU A 684 -19.90 -29.66 25.80
CA GLU A 684 -20.76 -30.50 24.94
C GLU A 684 -20.01 -31.75 24.43
N ALA A 685 -18.69 -31.68 24.27
CA ALA A 685 -17.87 -32.82 23.88
C ALA A 685 -17.67 -33.81 25.04
N GLN A 686 -17.60 -33.32 26.29
CA GLN A 686 -17.54 -34.17 27.49
C GLN A 686 -18.86 -34.93 27.69
N GLU A 687 -19.99 -34.26 27.48
CA GLU A 687 -21.32 -34.85 27.54
C GLU A 687 -21.52 -35.92 26.44
N ALA A 688 -21.08 -35.64 25.21
CA ALA A 688 -21.12 -36.59 24.11
C ALA A 688 -20.27 -37.86 24.37
N LEU A 689 -19.12 -37.73 25.05
CA LEU A 689 -18.28 -38.87 25.46
C LEU A 689 -18.88 -39.66 26.62
N ALA A 690 -19.59 -39.00 27.53
CA ALA A 690 -20.30 -39.62 28.65
C ALA A 690 -21.58 -40.37 28.21
N GLY A 691 -21.95 -40.31 26.92
CA GLY A 691 -23.12 -40.99 26.38
C GLY A 691 -24.42 -40.21 26.56
N HIS A 692 -24.35 -38.92 26.90
CA HIS A 692 -25.51 -38.03 26.89
C HIS A 692 -25.68 -37.49 25.47
N VAL A 693 -26.77 -37.88 24.81
CA VAL A 693 -27.06 -37.47 23.44
C VAL A 693 -27.34 -35.97 23.44
N VAL A 694 -26.40 -35.21 22.88
CA VAL A 694 -26.60 -33.78 22.57
C VAL A 694 -27.59 -33.74 21.40
N THR A 695 -28.89 -33.57 21.69
CA THR A 695 -29.88 -33.23 20.66
C THR A 695 -29.66 -31.79 20.18
N PRO A 696 -29.85 -31.51 18.88
CA PRO A 696 -29.44 -30.26 18.24
C PRO A 696 -30.03 -28.99 18.87
#